data_AF-A0A261AWT1-F1
#
_entry.id   AF-A0A261AWT1-F1
#
_cell.length_a   1.000
_cell.length_b   1.000
_cell.length_c   1.000
_cell.angle_alpha   90.00
_cell.angle_beta   90.00
_cell.angle_gamma   90.00
#
_symmetry.space_group_name_H-M   'P 1'
#
loop_
_entity.id
_entity.type
_entity.pdbx_description
1 polymer ?
#
loop_
_entity_poly.entity_id
_entity_poly.type
_entity_poly.pdbx_seq_one_letter_code
_entity_poly.pdbx_strand_id
1 'polypeptide(L)'
;MSKDETLFGYPVYPKFKLGEPRFPQDTFLGRYLHCLDVIDPRTLFASNRKLEESLQLLDSYKSGTAQNVPDKALWEAQKLKSAVLHPDTGEKVLPPFRMSGFVPFGWITVTGMLLPNPSWPTLLFWQWMNQSHNACVNYANRNATQPQPLSKYIGAYGAAVTAACSISGGLTYFIKKASSLPPTTRLIIQRFVPLPATSLASSLNVICMRWNEMETGIEVYEKETGKVIGVSKIAAKQAVTDTTLVRAFLPVPLLLMPPCIMPFLEKFKWVTKTQVRHIFVNAIVCTLSFAVINDTNRIPLLTIVSFEFILLVFELVAFLATFLNVARFQFHFNLKLICAYALIAYWFDIIARSVIMGFEIGVVRLVPRVKFSNSDDDVIAEESLKLPWNYSNYSFIILLCCSVYRVSFMFLICSLTLLLAVERYFATIWVSTYETKKHKWISLLLVGSNILAGITCSLIFHYGTGQLLFNKILAIFLGLCLNIVSIVLFITLYSLNKANMEFCQTKEITQSYTLSLRFQLNENLKIMKWLKNCIVVVTCFNTILAGFLIISNHEYLKDNYPVMVKYCHALLNLGIAIYAQVTFFVVTLADRNFRTYFLRFKVIRFFTKPFFGRIFPEDFRSKKLLSTSEETNFYFAKLSSQWDDQMMRNMGLNKRKKGFMFF
;
A
#
# COMPACT_ATOMS: atom_id res chain seq x y z
N MET A 1 -44.67 -24.57 6.31
CA MET A 1 -43.66 -24.51 7.39
C MET A 1 -42.32 -24.94 6.80
N SER A 2 -41.64 -24.07 6.06
CA SER A 2 -40.29 -24.33 5.56
C SER A 2 -39.31 -23.55 6.42
N LYS A 3 -38.36 -24.26 7.02
CA LYS A 3 -37.28 -23.76 7.88
C LYS A 3 -36.78 -22.39 7.43
N ASP A 4 -36.59 -21.50 8.40
CA ASP A 4 -35.98 -20.18 8.25
C ASP A 4 -34.59 -20.30 7.62
N GLU A 5 -34.52 -20.33 6.30
CA GLU A 5 -33.27 -20.16 5.59
C GLU A 5 -32.76 -18.77 5.95
N THR A 6 -31.60 -18.73 6.57
CA THR A 6 -30.93 -17.49 6.94
C THR A 6 -29.69 -17.32 6.08
N LEU A 7 -29.59 -16.17 5.42
CA LEU A 7 -28.40 -15.76 4.69
C LEU A 7 -27.58 -14.84 5.60
N PHE A 8 -26.42 -15.32 6.04
CA PHE A 8 -25.55 -14.61 7.00
C PHE A 8 -26.23 -14.17 8.32
N GLY A 9 -27.34 -14.82 8.70
CA GLY A 9 -28.10 -14.49 9.91
C GLY A 9 -29.33 -13.62 9.68
N TYR A 10 -29.63 -13.22 8.44
CA TYR A 10 -30.91 -12.57 8.08
C TYR A 10 -31.86 -13.57 7.43
N PRO A 11 -33.17 -13.52 7.70
CA PRO A 11 -34.15 -14.34 6.97
C PRO A 11 -34.05 -14.01 5.47
N VAL A 12 -34.00 -15.05 4.63
CA VAL A 12 -33.84 -14.88 3.17
C VAL A 12 -35.04 -14.13 2.56
N TYR A 13 -36.24 -14.36 3.10
CA TYR A 13 -37.47 -13.65 2.74
C TYR A 13 -38.22 -13.26 4.02
N PRO A 14 -38.01 -12.04 4.57
CA PRO A 14 -38.81 -11.54 5.69
C PRO A 14 -40.25 -11.22 5.23
N LYS A 15 -41.14 -10.93 6.18
CA LYS A 15 -42.49 -10.43 5.87
C LYS A 15 -42.41 -9.25 4.90
N PHE A 16 -43.18 -9.32 3.83
CA PHE A 16 -43.12 -8.34 2.76
C PHE A 16 -43.61 -6.97 3.19
N LYS A 17 -42.87 -5.93 2.79
CA LYS A 17 -43.25 -4.53 2.96
C LYS A 17 -43.06 -3.79 1.65
N LEU A 18 -44.14 -3.21 1.15
CA LEU A 18 -44.15 -2.52 -0.14
C LEU A 18 -43.29 -1.25 -0.07
N GLY A 19 -42.31 -1.13 -0.97
CA GLY A 19 -41.46 0.06 -1.09
C GLY A 19 -40.30 0.13 -0.11
N GLU A 20 -40.22 -0.77 0.87
CA GLU A 20 -39.07 -0.88 1.78
C GLU A 20 -38.01 -1.86 1.24
N PRO A 21 -36.72 -1.67 1.55
CA PRO A 21 -35.67 -2.64 1.23
C PRO A 21 -35.91 -3.99 1.91
N ARG A 22 -35.61 -5.09 1.20
CA ARG A 22 -35.72 -6.47 1.73
C ARG A 22 -34.88 -6.71 2.99
N PHE A 23 -33.73 -6.06 3.08
CA PHE A 23 -32.79 -6.22 4.18
C PHE A 23 -32.66 -4.94 5.01
N PRO A 24 -32.37 -5.04 6.31
CA PRO A 24 -32.25 -3.89 7.21
C PRO A 24 -31.17 -2.89 6.74
N GLN A 25 -31.51 -1.61 6.66
CA GLN A 25 -30.58 -0.56 6.18
C GLN A 25 -29.74 0.10 7.28
N ASP A 26 -30.07 -0.17 8.54
CA ASP A 26 -29.30 0.21 9.74
C ASP A 26 -27.97 -0.55 9.81
N THR A 27 -27.96 -1.81 9.39
CA THR A 27 -26.77 -2.66 9.38
C THR A 27 -26.04 -2.66 8.03
N PHE A 28 -24.71 -2.72 8.06
CA PHE A 28 -23.89 -2.79 6.85
C PHE A 28 -24.21 -4.01 5.99
N LEU A 29 -24.31 -5.20 6.60
CA LEU A 29 -24.54 -6.44 5.86
C LEU A 29 -25.93 -6.44 5.20
N GLY A 30 -26.94 -5.84 5.83
CA GLY A 30 -28.24 -5.65 5.19
C GLY A 30 -28.18 -4.66 4.00
N ARG A 31 -27.45 -3.54 4.12
CA ARG A 31 -27.19 -2.64 2.97
C ARG A 31 -26.45 -3.35 1.83
N TYR A 32 -25.46 -4.20 2.15
CA TYR A 32 -24.72 -4.97 1.15
C TYR A 32 -25.62 -5.96 0.40
N LEU A 33 -26.40 -6.75 1.14
CA LEU A 33 -27.35 -7.69 0.54
C LEU A 33 -28.42 -6.97 -0.30
N HIS A 34 -28.84 -5.77 0.11
CA HIS A 34 -29.71 -4.92 -0.69
C HIS A 34 -29.03 -4.45 -1.99
N CYS A 35 -27.79 -3.98 -1.93
CA CYS A 35 -27.03 -3.63 -3.14
C CYS A 35 -26.91 -4.82 -4.09
N LEU A 36 -26.65 -6.04 -3.59
CA LEU A 36 -26.61 -7.27 -4.39
C LEU A 36 -27.92 -7.54 -5.13
N ASP A 37 -29.07 -7.20 -4.53
CA ASP A 37 -30.36 -7.30 -5.21
C ASP A 37 -30.51 -6.27 -6.33
N VAL A 38 -30.06 -5.04 -6.10
CA VAL A 38 -30.15 -3.94 -7.09
C VAL A 38 -29.28 -4.23 -8.31
N ILE A 39 -28.09 -4.81 -8.12
CA ILE A 39 -27.13 -5.09 -9.20
C ILE A 39 -27.31 -6.48 -9.83
N ASP A 40 -28.33 -7.25 -9.45
CA ASP A 40 -28.48 -8.64 -9.89
C ASP A 40 -28.64 -8.72 -11.43
N PRO A 41 -27.66 -9.29 -12.16
CA PRO A 41 -27.69 -9.33 -13.62
C PRO A 41 -28.81 -10.23 -14.16
N ARG A 42 -29.40 -11.12 -13.34
CA ARG A 42 -30.54 -11.95 -13.75
C ARG A 42 -31.75 -11.10 -14.16
N THR A 43 -31.87 -9.90 -13.60
CA THR A 43 -32.93 -8.94 -13.94
C THR A 43 -32.82 -8.40 -15.38
N LEU A 44 -31.65 -8.50 -16.01
CA LEU A 44 -31.46 -8.09 -17.41
C LEU A 44 -32.18 -9.01 -18.39
N PHE A 45 -32.33 -10.29 -18.04
CA PHE A 45 -32.98 -11.30 -18.88
C PHE A 45 -34.49 -11.41 -18.63
N ALA A 46 -35.05 -10.56 -17.78
CA ALA A 46 -36.50 -10.55 -17.54
C ALA A 46 -37.26 -10.03 -18.76
N SER A 47 -38.29 -10.77 -19.17
CA SER A 47 -39.18 -10.39 -20.28
C SER A 47 -40.16 -9.28 -19.87
N ASN A 48 -40.68 -8.54 -20.84
CA ASN A 48 -41.71 -7.52 -20.59
C ASN A 48 -42.96 -8.13 -19.93
N ARG A 49 -43.37 -9.33 -20.38
CA ARG A 49 -44.48 -10.08 -19.79
C ARG A 49 -44.27 -10.33 -18.30
N LYS A 50 -43.07 -10.77 -17.90
CA LYS A 50 -42.74 -11.02 -16.48
C LYS A 50 -42.73 -9.73 -15.65
N LEU A 51 -42.32 -8.60 -16.26
CA LEU A 51 -42.40 -7.29 -15.61
C LEU A 51 -43.86 -6.88 -15.38
N GLU A 52 -44.72 -6.99 -16.39
CA GLU A 52 -46.16 -6.68 -16.28
C GLU A 52 -46.84 -7.55 -15.23
N GLU A 53 -46.59 -8.86 -15.22
CA GLU A 53 -47.09 -9.79 -14.19
C GLU A 53 -46.64 -9.38 -12.78
N SER A 54 -45.38 -8.93 -12.65
CA SER A 54 -44.83 -8.47 -11.36
C SER A 54 -45.46 -7.16 -10.90
N LEU A 55 -45.76 -6.24 -11.83
CA LEU A 55 -46.47 -5.00 -11.52
C LEU A 55 -47.91 -5.28 -11.09
N GLN A 56 -48.63 -6.12 -11.85
CA GLN A 56 -50.00 -6.54 -11.51
C GLN A 56 -50.06 -7.23 -10.14
N LEU A 57 -49.07 -8.06 -9.80
CA LEU A 57 -48.98 -8.72 -8.50
C LEU A 57 -48.82 -7.71 -7.37
N LEU A 58 -47.93 -6.72 -7.53
CA LEU A 58 -47.71 -5.67 -6.52
C LEU A 58 -48.93 -4.75 -6.38
N ASP A 59 -49.61 -4.43 -7.48
CA ASP A 59 -50.83 -3.63 -7.48
C ASP A 59 -51.98 -4.38 -6.82
N SER A 60 -52.13 -5.69 -7.09
CA SER A 60 -53.13 -6.55 -6.45
C SER A 60 -52.88 -6.75 -4.95
N TYR A 61 -51.61 -6.76 -4.53
CA TYR A 61 -51.24 -6.76 -3.12
C TYR A 61 -51.60 -5.42 -2.46
N LYS A 62 -51.31 -4.30 -3.14
CA LYS A 62 -51.65 -2.94 -2.68
C LYS A 62 -53.16 -2.72 -2.56
N SER A 63 -53.97 -3.30 -3.47
CA SER A 63 -55.44 -3.24 -3.41
C SER A 63 -56.07 -4.22 -2.41
N GLY A 64 -55.26 -5.02 -1.70
CA GLY A 64 -55.73 -5.99 -0.70
C GLY A 64 -56.35 -7.26 -1.29
N THR A 65 -56.31 -7.44 -2.61
CA THR A 65 -56.95 -8.56 -3.32
C THR A 65 -56.09 -9.83 -3.32
N ALA A 66 -54.79 -9.70 -3.07
CA ALA A 66 -53.80 -10.80 -3.11
C ALA A 66 -53.04 -10.97 -1.78
N GLN A 67 -53.74 -11.15 -0.66
CA GLN A 67 -53.13 -11.31 0.67
C GLN A 67 -52.49 -12.71 0.93
N ASN A 68 -52.88 -13.73 0.16
CA ASN A 68 -52.39 -15.12 0.33
C ASN A 68 -51.16 -15.46 -0.54
N VAL A 69 -50.45 -14.46 -1.06
CA VAL A 69 -49.26 -14.67 -1.90
C VAL A 69 -48.03 -14.87 -1.00
N PRO A 70 -47.13 -15.83 -1.31
CA PRO A 70 -45.90 -16.01 -0.55
C PRO A 70 -44.99 -14.78 -0.63
N ASP A 71 -44.44 -14.35 0.50
CA ASP A 71 -43.54 -13.18 0.61
C ASP A 71 -42.39 -13.21 -0.41
N LYS A 72 -41.88 -14.40 -0.71
CA LYS A 72 -40.85 -14.62 -1.74
C LYS A 72 -41.25 -14.04 -3.10
N ALA A 73 -42.48 -14.29 -3.55
CA ALA A 73 -42.94 -13.83 -4.86
C ALA A 73 -43.11 -12.29 -4.87
N LEU A 74 -43.56 -11.71 -3.76
CA LEU A 74 -43.70 -10.26 -3.60
C LEU A 74 -42.33 -9.56 -3.60
N TRP A 75 -41.34 -10.11 -2.88
CA TRP A 75 -39.96 -9.61 -2.88
C TRP A 75 -39.30 -9.72 -4.25
N GLU A 76 -39.51 -10.82 -4.99
CA GLU A 76 -39.00 -11.00 -6.35
C GLU A 76 -39.64 -10.01 -7.33
N ALA A 77 -40.95 -9.77 -7.21
CA ALA A 77 -41.67 -8.78 -8.01
C ALA A 77 -41.18 -7.34 -7.72
N GLN A 78 -41.00 -6.99 -6.44
CA GLN A 78 -40.46 -5.68 -6.06
C GLN A 78 -39.02 -5.49 -6.53
N LYS A 79 -38.17 -6.51 -6.39
CA LYS A 79 -36.80 -6.49 -6.92
C LYS A 79 -36.80 -6.24 -8.43
N LEU A 80 -37.68 -6.92 -9.18
CA LEU A 80 -37.76 -6.73 -10.64
C LEU A 80 -38.25 -5.33 -11.00
N LYS A 81 -39.27 -4.81 -10.31
CA LYS A 81 -39.78 -3.44 -10.47
C LYS A 81 -38.65 -2.42 -10.25
N SER A 82 -37.96 -2.51 -9.12
CA SER A 82 -36.88 -1.57 -8.73
C SER A 82 -35.64 -1.67 -9.62
N ALA A 83 -35.36 -2.83 -10.22
CA ALA A 83 -34.21 -3.00 -11.11
C ALA A 83 -34.46 -2.51 -12.55
N VAL A 84 -35.73 -2.49 -13.00
CA VAL A 84 -36.09 -2.21 -14.40
C VAL A 84 -36.69 -0.81 -14.59
N LEU A 85 -37.47 -0.33 -13.63
CA LEU A 85 -38.12 0.97 -13.68
C LEU A 85 -37.37 1.99 -12.84
N HIS A 86 -37.32 3.22 -13.32
CA HIS A 86 -36.81 4.34 -12.55
C HIS A 86 -37.73 4.60 -11.34
N PRO A 87 -37.19 4.78 -10.12
CA PRO A 87 -38.01 4.96 -8.91
C PRO A 87 -38.93 6.18 -8.99
N ASP A 88 -38.40 7.30 -9.51
CA ASP A 88 -39.14 8.55 -9.56
C ASP A 88 -40.05 8.72 -10.80
N THR A 89 -39.58 8.36 -12.00
CA THR A 89 -40.36 8.57 -13.24
C THR A 89 -41.24 7.38 -13.60
N GLY A 90 -40.98 6.20 -13.04
CA GLY A 90 -41.65 4.95 -13.43
C GLY A 90 -41.28 4.46 -14.84
N GLU A 91 -40.40 5.17 -15.56
CA GLU A 91 -40.01 4.83 -16.91
C GLU A 91 -39.03 3.65 -16.93
N LYS A 92 -39.08 2.87 -18.01
CA LYS A 92 -38.22 1.71 -18.18
C LYS A 92 -36.80 2.14 -18.56
N VAL A 93 -35.84 1.76 -17.72
CA VAL A 93 -34.41 2.00 -17.99
C VAL A 93 -33.89 0.96 -18.98
N LEU A 94 -33.09 1.39 -19.95
CA LEU A 94 -32.49 0.50 -20.94
C LEU A 94 -31.48 -0.47 -20.28
N PRO A 95 -31.42 -1.75 -20.67
CA PRO A 95 -30.58 -2.76 -20.00
C PRO A 95 -29.11 -2.37 -19.79
N PRO A 96 -28.40 -1.74 -20.75
CA PRO A 96 -27.01 -1.33 -20.56
C PRO A 96 -26.80 -0.26 -19.49
N PHE A 97 -27.83 0.51 -19.16
CA PHE A 97 -27.74 1.65 -18.24
C PHE A 97 -28.40 1.39 -16.88
N ARG A 98 -28.97 0.19 -16.67
CA ARG A 98 -29.44 -0.26 -15.36
C ARG A 98 -28.25 -0.51 -14.43
N MET A 99 -28.46 -0.36 -13.13
CA MET A 99 -27.44 -0.77 -12.15
C MET A 99 -27.08 -2.26 -12.27
N SER A 100 -28.02 -3.13 -12.66
CA SER A 100 -27.75 -4.54 -12.98
C SER A 100 -26.95 -4.75 -14.27
N GLY A 101 -26.95 -3.78 -15.18
CA GLY A 101 -26.18 -3.76 -16.43
C GLY A 101 -24.76 -3.20 -16.28
N PHE A 102 -24.47 -2.50 -15.18
CA PHE A 102 -23.20 -1.81 -14.99
C PHE A 102 -21.99 -2.76 -15.11
N VAL A 103 -22.05 -3.94 -14.47
CA VAL A 103 -20.98 -4.95 -14.58
C VAL A 103 -21.01 -5.68 -15.93
N PRO A 104 -22.14 -6.26 -16.39
CA PRO A 104 -22.19 -7.02 -17.64
C PRO A 104 -21.89 -6.24 -18.92
N PHE A 105 -22.04 -4.92 -18.92
CA PHE A 105 -21.69 -4.08 -20.06
C PHE A 105 -20.38 -3.29 -19.83
N GLY A 106 -20.08 -2.91 -18.59
CA GLY A 106 -18.86 -2.17 -18.23
C GLY A 106 -17.56 -2.99 -18.36
N TRP A 107 -17.59 -4.32 -18.24
CA TRP A 107 -16.38 -5.13 -18.44
C TRP A 107 -15.83 -5.01 -19.87
N ILE A 108 -16.69 -4.73 -20.86
CA ILE A 108 -16.30 -4.58 -22.28
C ILE A 108 -15.43 -3.33 -22.44
N THR A 109 -15.85 -2.19 -21.87
CA THR A 109 -15.09 -0.94 -21.96
C THR A 109 -13.76 -1.05 -21.22
N VAL A 110 -13.75 -1.70 -20.05
CA VAL A 110 -12.53 -1.93 -19.27
C VAL A 110 -11.55 -2.85 -19.99
N THR A 111 -12.03 -3.95 -20.56
CA THR A 111 -11.18 -4.87 -21.35
C THR A 111 -10.59 -4.17 -22.56
N GLY A 112 -11.37 -3.32 -23.23
CA GLY A 112 -10.92 -2.47 -24.33
C GLY A 112 -9.82 -1.49 -23.93
N MET A 113 -9.96 -0.83 -22.78
CA MET A 113 -8.93 0.07 -22.24
C MET A 113 -7.63 -0.67 -21.86
N LEU A 114 -7.73 -1.95 -21.50
CA LEU A 114 -6.61 -2.79 -21.07
C LEU A 114 -6.00 -3.64 -22.20
N LEU A 115 -6.37 -3.37 -23.45
CA LEU A 115 -5.79 -4.06 -24.60
C LEU A 115 -4.26 -3.88 -24.62
N PRO A 116 -3.49 -4.93 -24.96
CA PRO A 116 -2.05 -4.82 -25.09
C PRO A 116 -1.71 -4.01 -26.35
N ASN A 117 -0.83 -3.02 -26.23
CA ASN A 117 -0.34 -2.20 -27.35
C ASN A 117 -1.45 -1.57 -28.22
N PRO A 118 -2.39 -0.80 -27.63
CA PRO A 118 -3.44 -0.19 -28.42
C PRO A 118 -2.86 0.85 -29.38
N SER A 119 -3.45 0.93 -30.58
CA SER A 119 -3.23 2.06 -31.46
C SER A 119 -3.75 3.35 -30.80
N TRP A 120 -3.27 4.51 -31.23
CA TRP A 120 -3.75 5.79 -30.71
C TRP A 120 -5.27 5.96 -30.83
N PRO A 121 -5.90 5.70 -32.00
CA PRO A 121 -7.35 5.72 -32.12
C PRO A 121 -8.06 4.72 -31.19
N THR A 122 -7.55 3.49 -31.08
CA THR A 122 -8.13 2.46 -30.22
C THR A 122 -8.11 2.89 -28.74
N LEU A 123 -7.00 3.47 -28.30
CA LEU A 123 -6.84 3.96 -26.94
C LEU A 123 -7.84 5.07 -26.60
N LEU A 124 -7.99 6.05 -27.49
CA LEU A 124 -8.91 7.17 -27.30
C LEU A 124 -10.37 6.73 -27.38
N PHE A 125 -10.69 5.83 -28.32
CA PHE A 125 -12.03 5.26 -28.46
C PHE A 125 -12.50 4.57 -27.19
N TRP A 126 -11.66 3.71 -26.58
CA TRP A 126 -12.05 3.00 -25.38
C TRP A 126 -12.18 3.89 -24.15
N GLN A 127 -11.36 4.94 -24.04
CA GLN A 127 -11.51 5.95 -23.00
C GLN A 127 -12.82 6.74 -23.15
N TRP A 128 -13.10 7.19 -24.38
CA TRP A 128 -14.36 7.85 -24.70
C TRP A 128 -15.56 6.95 -24.38
N MET A 129 -15.56 5.71 -24.89
CA MET A 129 -16.64 4.74 -24.69
C MET A 129 -16.88 4.46 -23.20
N ASN A 130 -15.82 4.35 -22.39
CA ASN A 130 -15.93 4.16 -20.95
C ASN A 130 -16.61 5.36 -20.27
N GLN A 131 -16.21 6.59 -20.62
CA GLN A 131 -16.85 7.78 -20.05
C GLN A 131 -18.28 7.98 -20.55
N SER A 132 -18.58 7.64 -21.80
CA SER A 132 -19.94 7.67 -22.35
C SER A 132 -20.85 6.69 -21.62
N HIS A 133 -20.39 5.45 -21.40
CA HIS A 133 -21.16 4.46 -20.63
C HIS A 133 -21.46 4.96 -19.21
N ASN A 134 -20.44 5.45 -18.49
CA ASN A 134 -20.61 6.01 -17.14
C ASN A 134 -21.56 7.22 -17.11
N ALA A 135 -21.50 8.10 -18.11
CA ALA A 135 -22.40 9.24 -18.22
C ALA A 135 -23.86 8.80 -18.46
N CYS A 136 -24.09 7.81 -19.33
CA CYS A 136 -25.42 7.26 -19.58
C CYS A 136 -25.99 6.56 -18.33
N VAL A 137 -25.19 5.76 -17.62
CA VAL A 137 -25.60 5.13 -16.35
C VAL A 137 -25.96 6.18 -15.31
N ASN A 138 -25.12 7.20 -15.12
CA ASN A 138 -25.40 8.29 -14.18
C ASN A 138 -26.67 9.08 -14.56
N TYR A 139 -26.89 9.34 -15.85
CA TYR A 139 -28.09 10.04 -16.32
C TYR A 139 -29.35 9.19 -16.15
N ALA A 140 -29.27 7.88 -16.42
CA ALA A 140 -30.41 6.96 -16.34
C ALA A 140 -30.81 6.61 -14.90
N ASN A 141 -29.91 6.79 -13.92
CA ASN A 141 -30.17 6.54 -12.50
C ASN A 141 -30.07 7.82 -11.66
N ARG A 142 -30.35 8.98 -12.28
CA ARG A 142 -30.31 10.29 -11.61
C ARG A 142 -31.47 10.41 -10.62
N ASN A 143 -31.31 11.28 -9.62
CA ASN A 143 -32.47 11.68 -8.82
C ASN A 143 -33.37 12.59 -9.68
N ALA A 144 -34.60 12.15 -9.99
CA ALA A 144 -35.52 12.94 -10.82
C ALA A 144 -36.38 13.90 -9.99
N THR A 145 -36.36 13.81 -8.65
CA THR A 145 -37.08 14.75 -7.76
C THR A 145 -36.46 16.16 -7.74
N GLN A 146 -35.16 16.29 -8.07
CA GLN A 146 -34.46 17.57 -8.22
C GLN A 146 -33.85 17.70 -9.63
N PRO A 147 -34.63 18.13 -10.63
CA PRO A 147 -34.19 18.16 -12.01
C PRO A 147 -33.06 19.17 -12.23
N GLN A 148 -31.89 18.68 -12.66
CA GLN A 148 -30.76 19.50 -13.09
C GLN A 148 -30.83 19.77 -14.60
N PRO A 149 -30.41 20.96 -15.07
CA PRO A 149 -30.42 21.27 -16.50
C PRO A 149 -29.47 20.34 -17.28
N LEU A 150 -29.90 19.91 -18.47
CA LEU A 150 -29.16 18.98 -19.32
C LEU A 150 -27.74 19.48 -19.66
N SER A 151 -27.55 20.80 -19.74
CA SER A 151 -26.26 21.45 -19.99
C SER A 151 -25.19 21.08 -18.95
N LYS A 152 -25.57 20.84 -17.68
CA LYS A 152 -24.62 20.43 -16.63
C LYS A 152 -24.12 19.00 -16.85
N TYR A 153 -25.00 18.08 -17.23
CA TYR A 153 -24.63 16.71 -17.58
C TYR A 153 -23.71 16.67 -18.81
N ILE A 154 -24.04 17.45 -19.84
CA ILE A 154 -23.21 17.57 -21.05
C ILE A 154 -21.84 18.17 -20.72
N GLY A 155 -21.80 19.23 -19.90
CA GLY A 155 -20.55 19.84 -19.46
C GLY A 155 -19.67 18.88 -18.65
N ALA A 156 -20.26 18.17 -17.68
CA ALA A 156 -19.54 17.18 -16.87
C ALA A 156 -19.05 15.98 -17.70
N TYR A 157 -19.81 15.55 -18.71
CA TYR A 157 -19.39 14.54 -19.67
C TYR A 157 -18.23 15.03 -20.54
N GLY A 158 -18.32 16.24 -21.09
CA GLY A 158 -17.26 16.86 -21.89
C GLY A 158 -15.95 17.00 -21.10
N ALA A 159 -16.03 17.44 -19.84
CA ALA A 159 -14.88 17.52 -18.95
C ALA A 159 -14.25 16.14 -18.69
N ALA A 160 -15.07 15.12 -18.41
CA ALA A 160 -14.61 13.76 -18.14
C ALA A 160 -13.94 13.13 -19.38
N VAL A 161 -14.55 13.23 -20.55
CA VAL A 161 -13.99 12.71 -21.82
C VAL A 161 -12.67 13.39 -22.16
N THR A 162 -12.63 14.72 -22.04
CA THR A 162 -11.42 15.51 -22.33
C THR A 162 -10.28 15.11 -21.40
N ALA A 163 -10.55 14.97 -20.10
CA ALA A 163 -9.56 14.54 -19.12
C ALA A 163 -9.06 13.11 -19.37
N ALA A 164 -9.98 12.16 -19.60
CA ALA A 164 -9.65 10.76 -19.87
C ALA A 164 -8.74 10.64 -21.11
N CYS A 165 -9.14 11.28 -22.22
CA CYS A 165 -8.42 11.24 -23.48
C CYS A 165 -7.06 11.95 -23.38
N SER A 166 -6.99 13.11 -22.71
CA SER A 166 -5.76 13.88 -22.55
C SER A 166 -4.72 13.15 -21.70
N ILE A 167 -5.12 12.58 -20.55
CA ILE A 167 -4.20 11.81 -19.70
C ILE A 167 -3.76 10.53 -20.38
N SER A 168 -4.70 9.78 -20.94
CA SER A 168 -4.39 8.51 -21.61
C SER A 168 -3.45 8.71 -22.80
N GLY A 169 -3.76 9.69 -23.65
CA GLY A 169 -2.91 10.08 -24.77
C GLY A 169 -1.56 10.63 -24.32
N GLY A 170 -1.56 11.61 -23.42
CA GLY A 170 -0.34 12.24 -22.91
C GLY A 170 0.63 11.24 -22.29
N LEU A 171 0.18 10.41 -21.36
CA LEU A 171 1.02 9.37 -20.74
C LEU A 171 1.55 8.39 -21.81
N THR A 172 0.70 7.94 -22.74
CA THR A 172 1.12 7.03 -23.81
C THR A 172 2.18 7.67 -24.72
N TYR A 173 2.05 8.95 -25.04
CA TYR A 173 3.06 9.70 -25.79
C TYR A 173 4.39 9.76 -25.05
N PHE A 174 4.39 10.16 -23.77
CA PHE A 174 5.61 10.25 -22.97
C PHE A 174 6.28 8.88 -22.80
N ILE A 175 5.51 7.80 -22.60
CA ILE A 175 6.03 6.43 -22.51
C ILE A 175 6.68 6.00 -23.84
N LYS A 176 6.06 6.31 -24.98
CA LYS A 176 6.63 5.98 -26.31
C LYS A 176 7.91 6.79 -26.58
N LYS A 177 7.95 8.06 -26.19
CA LYS A 177 9.11 8.95 -26.36
C LYS A 177 10.28 8.62 -25.41
N ALA A 178 10.02 7.93 -24.30
CA ALA A 178 11.05 7.52 -23.34
C ALA A 178 11.94 6.39 -23.89
N SER A 179 12.86 6.74 -24.80
CA SER A 179 13.79 5.83 -25.48
C SER A 179 14.74 5.09 -24.52
N SER A 180 14.93 5.61 -23.30
CA SER A 180 15.77 5.05 -22.24
C SER A 180 15.18 3.80 -21.57
N LEU A 181 13.87 3.57 -21.65
CA LEU A 181 13.21 2.45 -20.98
C LEU A 181 13.23 1.16 -21.85
N PRO A 182 13.46 -0.02 -21.26
CA PRO A 182 13.32 -1.30 -21.96
C PRO A 182 11.90 -1.52 -22.53
N PRO A 183 11.74 -2.24 -23.65
CA PRO A 183 10.43 -2.49 -24.26
C PRO A 183 9.44 -3.15 -23.30
N THR A 184 9.88 -4.13 -22.52
CA THR A 184 9.07 -4.81 -21.49
C THR A 184 8.60 -3.86 -20.40
N THR A 185 9.46 -2.95 -19.93
CA THR A 185 9.09 -1.94 -18.94
C THR A 185 8.07 -0.95 -19.51
N ARG A 186 8.20 -0.54 -20.77
CA ARG A 186 7.19 0.32 -21.43
C ARG A 186 5.84 -0.36 -21.54
N LEU A 187 5.81 -1.65 -21.89
CA LEU A 187 4.59 -2.45 -21.94
C LEU A 187 3.91 -2.52 -20.58
N ILE A 188 4.67 -2.77 -19.51
CA ILE A 188 4.15 -2.84 -18.14
C ILE A 188 3.57 -1.48 -17.73
N ILE A 189 4.32 -0.39 -17.91
CA ILE A 189 3.84 0.96 -17.54
C ILE A 189 2.60 1.34 -18.36
N GLN A 190 2.55 0.97 -19.64
CA GLN A 190 1.42 1.27 -20.52
C GLN A 190 0.13 0.56 -20.07
N ARG A 191 0.22 -0.64 -19.48
CA ARG A 191 -0.95 -1.34 -18.91
C ARG A 191 -1.61 -0.60 -17.74
N PHE A 192 -0.87 0.29 -17.06
CA PHE A 192 -1.40 1.08 -15.94
C PHE A 192 -1.95 2.45 -16.38
N VAL A 193 -1.78 2.87 -17.65
CA VAL A 193 -2.26 4.17 -18.15
C VAL A 193 -3.77 4.39 -18.00
N PRO A 194 -4.65 3.38 -18.18
CA PRO A 194 -6.09 3.57 -18.01
C PRO A 194 -6.51 4.01 -16.60
N LEU A 195 -5.72 3.66 -15.58
CA LEU A 195 -6.04 3.97 -14.19
C LEU A 195 -6.07 5.48 -13.90
N PRO A 196 -4.96 6.23 -14.03
CA PRO A 196 -4.96 7.68 -13.76
C PRO A 196 -5.94 8.43 -14.69
N ALA A 197 -6.11 7.97 -15.94
CA ALA A 197 -7.08 8.57 -16.86
C ALA A 197 -8.53 8.43 -16.36
N THR A 198 -8.93 7.23 -15.92
CA THR A 198 -10.29 6.96 -15.44
C THR A 198 -10.55 7.59 -14.08
N SER A 199 -9.56 7.57 -13.18
CA SER A 199 -9.64 8.21 -11.86
C SER A 199 -9.85 9.72 -11.99
N LEU A 200 -9.03 10.41 -12.79
CA LEU A 200 -9.16 11.86 -12.98
C LEU A 200 -10.48 12.22 -13.65
N ALA A 201 -10.89 11.49 -14.69
CA ALA A 201 -12.14 11.72 -15.37
C ALA A 201 -13.36 11.55 -14.45
N SER A 202 -13.34 10.53 -13.59
CA SER A 202 -14.40 10.28 -12.61
C SER A 202 -14.47 11.38 -11.55
N SER A 203 -13.31 11.87 -11.08
CA SER A 203 -13.25 13.00 -10.15
C SER A 203 -13.79 14.28 -10.78
N LEU A 204 -13.36 14.62 -12.00
CA LEU A 204 -13.82 15.82 -12.69
C LEU A 204 -15.30 15.75 -13.04
N ASN A 205 -15.81 14.57 -13.41
CA ASN A 205 -17.25 14.39 -13.62
C ASN A 205 -18.06 14.78 -12.37
N VAL A 206 -17.64 14.31 -11.20
CA VAL A 206 -18.32 14.61 -9.91
C VAL A 206 -18.22 16.09 -9.57
N ILE A 207 -17.02 16.67 -9.67
CA ILE A 207 -16.78 18.08 -9.39
C ILE A 207 -17.66 18.96 -10.29
N CYS A 208 -17.71 18.67 -11.60
CA CYS A 208 -18.52 19.44 -12.54
C CYS A 208 -20.03 19.27 -12.29
N MET A 209 -20.48 18.04 -11.97
CA MET A 209 -21.87 17.76 -11.66
C MET A 209 -22.36 18.46 -10.40
N ARG A 210 -21.52 18.48 -9.36
CA ARG A 210 -21.84 19.00 -8.02
C ARG A 210 -21.25 20.38 -7.75
N TRP A 211 -20.81 21.08 -8.80
CA TRP A 211 -20.18 22.40 -8.67
C TRP A 211 -21.10 23.41 -7.99
N ASN A 212 -22.38 23.41 -8.38
CA ASN A 212 -23.38 24.30 -7.83
C ASN A 212 -23.59 24.07 -6.32
N GLU A 213 -23.54 22.81 -5.84
CA GLU A 213 -23.67 22.51 -4.41
C GLU A 213 -22.58 23.20 -3.58
N MET A 214 -21.36 23.36 -4.14
CA MET A 214 -20.28 24.08 -3.47
C MET A 214 -20.51 25.59 -3.41
N GLU A 215 -21.26 26.15 -4.36
CA GLU A 215 -21.60 27.57 -4.43
C GLU A 215 -22.85 27.92 -3.59
N THR A 216 -23.89 27.10 -3.67
CA THR A 216 -25.20 27.32 -3.00
C THR A 216 -25.26 26.71 -1.60
N GLY A 217 -24.55 25.61 -1.37
CA GLY A 217 -24.65 24.78 -0.17
C GLY A 217 -25.65 23.64 -0.30
N ILE A 218 -25.62 22.70 0.66
CA ILE A 218 -26.54 21.56 0.77
C ILE A 218 -27.37 21.66 2.06
N GLU A 219 -28.58 21.09 2.04
CA GLU A 219 -29.43 20.99 3.23
C GLU A 219 -28.80 20.08 4.30
N VAL A 220 -28.86 20.53 5.55
CA VAL A 220 -28.40 19.79 6.73
C VAL A 220 -29.62 19.38 7.54
N TYR A 221 -29.71 18.08 7.84
CA TYR A 221 -30.84 17.50 8.56
C TYR A 221 -30.49 17.24 10.02
N GLU A 222 -31.48 17.43 10.89
CA GLU A 222 -31.41 17.02 12.29
C GLU A 222 -31.49 15.48 12.38
N LYS A 223 -30.58 14.87 13.16
CA LYS A 223 -30.44 13.41 13.24
C LYS A 223 -31.68 12.71 13.79
N GLU A 224 -32.41 13.36 14.70
CA GLU A 224 -33.53 12.76 15.43
C GLU A 224 -34.88 12.96 14.74
N THR A 225 -35.10 14.13 14.15
CA THR A 225 -36.40 14.49 13.53
C THR A 225 -36.38 14.39 12.01
N GLY A 226 -35.20 14.30 11.38
CA GLY A 226 -35.06 14.36 9.93
C GLY A 226 -35.43 15.71 9.32
N LYS A 227 -35.64 16.74 10.15
CA LYS A 227 -36.04 18.08 9.71
C LYS A 227 -34.83 18.87 9.20
N VAL A 228 -35.03 19.66 8.14
CA VAL A 228 -34.01 20.56 7.60
C VAL A 228 -33.72 21.68 8.60
N ILE A 229 -32.49 21.75 9.10
CA ILE A 229 -32.01 22.81 10.02
C ILE A 229 -31.57 24.04 9.22
N GLY A 230 -31.01 23.84 8.02
CA GLY A 230 -30.56 24.92 7.15
C GLY A 230 -29.66 24.44 6.01
N VAL A 231 -29.07 25.38 5.27
CA VAL A 231 -28.19 25.09 4.12
C VAL A 231 -26.74 25.45 4.46
N SER A 232 -25.81 24.50 4.27
CA SER A 232 -24.39 24.67 4.60
C SER A 232 -23.48 24.47 3.39
N LYS A 233 -22.65 25.47 3.12
CA LYS A 233 -21.58 25.40 2.09
C LYS A 233 -20.38 24.58 2.54
N ILE A 234 -20.10 24.55 3.84
CA ILE A 234 -19.00 23.75 4.41
C ILE A 234 -19.33 22.27 4.29
N ALA A 235 -20.56 21.89 4.65
CA ALA A 235 -21.04 20.52 4.48
C ALA A 235 -21.02 20.10 3.01
N ALA A 236 -21.41 21.01 2.10
CA ALA A 236 -21.36 20.75 0.66
C ALA A 236 -19.92 20.49 0.16
N LYS A 237 -18.96 21.35 0.55
CA LYS A 237 -17.55 21.14 0.20
C LYS A 237 -17.01 19.82 0.72
N GLN A 238 -17.34 19.47 1.96
CA GLN A 238 -16.93 18.18 2.54
C GLN A 238 -17.56 17.00 1.77
N ALA A 239 -18.88 17.02 1.56
CA ALA A 239 -19.60 15.97 0.85
C ALA A 239 -19.10 15.78 -0.60
N VAL A 240 -18.85 16.88 -1.32
CA VAL A 240 -18.30 16.83 -2.69
C VAL A 240 -16.87 16.31 -2.68
N THR A 241 -16.03 16.72 -1.72
CA THR A 241 -14.65 16.23 -1.58
C THR A 241 -14.62 14.74 -1.30
N ASP A 242 -15.41 14.26 -0.33
CA ASP A 242 -15.50 12.85 0.03
C ASP A 242 -15.99 12.01 -1.15
N THR A 243 -17.02 12.48 -1.85
CA THR A 243 -17.53 11.80 -3.06
C THR A 243 -16.49 11.77 -4.18
N THR A 244 -15.76 12.87 -4.38
CA THR A 244 -14.72 12.98 -5.41
C THR A 244 -13.56 12.03 -5.14
N LEU A 245 -13.13 11.93 -3.87
CA LEU A 245 -12.10 11.00 -3.45
C LEU A 245 -12.55 9.56 -3.68
N VAL A 246 -13.75 9.19 -3.22
CA VAL A 246 -14.32 7.86 -3.45
C VAL A 246 -14.33 7.53 -4.95
N ARG A 247 -14.74 8.47 -5.80
CA ARG A 247 -14.80 8.29 -7.26
C ARG A 247 -13.43 8.24 -7.93
N ALA A 248 -12.41 8.87 -7.35
CA ALA A 248 -11.02 8.76 -7.80
C ALA A 248 -10.46 7.35 -7.55
N PHE A 249 -10.82 6.75 -6.42
CA PHE A 249 -10.28 5.45 -5.98
C PHE A 249 -11.11 4.25 -6.42
N LEU A 250 -12.40 4.43 -6.74
CA LEU A 250 -13.28 3.36 -7.21
C LEU A 250 -12.69 2.57 -8.41
N PRO A 251 -12.04 3.19 -9.41
CA PRO A 251 -11.42 2.47 -10.51
C PRO A 251 -10.12 1.74 -10.15
N VAL A 252 -9.52 2.00 -8.96
CA VAL A 252 -8.19 1.48 -8.61
C VAL A 252 -8.14 -0.04 -8.58
N PRO A 253 -8.94 -0.76 -7.78
CA PRO A 253 -8.83 -2.21 -7.76
C PRO A 253 -9.24 -2.81 -9.11
N LEU A 254 -10.15 -2.15 -9.85
CA LEU A 254 -10.67 -2.61 -11.13
C LEU A 254 -9.62 -2.57 -12.23
N LEU A 255 -8.85 -1.49 -12.30
CA LEU A 255 -7.85 -1.26 -13.36
C LEU A 255 -6.44 -1.65 -12.92
N LEU A 256 -6.22 -1.97 -11.64
CA LEU A 256 -4.94 -2.45 -11.11
C LEU A 256 -4.84 -3.98 -11.13
N MET A 257 -5.92 -4.68 -10.77
CA MET A 257 -5.92 -6.15 -10.65
C MET A 257 -5.59 -6.85 -11.98
N PRO A 258 -6.20 -6.51 -13.13
CA PRO A 258 -5.90 -7.20 -14.38
C PRO A 258 -4.45 -7.02 -14.84
N PRO A 259 -3.84 -5.81 -14.84
CA PRO A 259 -2.41 -5.65 -15.13
C PRO A 259 -1.47 -6.44 -14.21
N CYS A 260 -1.86 -6.68 -12.96
CA CYS A 260 -1.08 -7.47 -12.01
C CYS A 260 -1.23 -8.97 -12.23
N ILE A 261 -2.43 -9.46 -12.57
CA ILE A 261 -2.73 -10.90 -12.70
C ILE A 261 -2.36 -11.43 -14.09
N MET A 262 -2.69 -10.68 -15.15
CA MET A 262 -2.50 -11.09 -16.54
C MET A 262 -1.07 -11.52 -16.89
N PRO A 263 0.02 -10.86 -16.42
CA PRO A 263 1.38 -11.32 -16.66
C PRO A 263 1.69 -12.74 -16.17
N PHE A 264 1.00 -13.20 -15.13
CA PHE A 264 1.15 -14.58 -14.63
C PHE A 264 0.36 -15.56 -15.49
N LEU A 265 -0.86 -15.19 -15.91
CA LEU A 265 -1.70 -16.01 -16.78
C LEU A 265 -1.15 -16.11 -18.21
N GLU A 266 -0.50 -15.05 -18.70
CA GLU A 266 0.16 -15.01 -20.01
C GLU A 266 1.36 -15.96 -20.12
N LYS A 267 1.87 -16.51 -19.00
CA LYS A 267 2.90 -17.57 -19.01
C LYS A 267 2.36 -18.89 -19.57
N PHE A 268 1.04 -19.11 -19.49
CA PHE A 268 0.43 -20.31 -20.03
C PHE A 268 0.25 -20.18 -21.55
N LYS A 269 0.90 -21.08 -22.31
CA LYS A 269 0.84 -21.11 -23.78
C LYS A 269 -0.57 -21.17 -24.35
N TRP A 270 -1.54 -21.69 -23.58
CA TRP A 270 -2.95 -21.73 -23.99
C TRP A 270 -3.58 -20.34 -24.08
N VAL A 271 -3.23 -19.43 -23.16
CA VAL A 271 -3.76 -18.06 -23.07
C VAL A 271 -3.23 -17.20 -24.22
N THR A 272 -1.95 -17.34 -24.55
CA THR A 272 -1.27 -16.54 -25.59
C THR A 272 -1.43 -17.10 -27.00
N LYS A 273 -2.04 -18.28 -27.17
CA LYS A 273 -2.17 -18.97 -28.47
C LYS A 273 -2.98 -18.20 -29.51
N THR A 274 -3.99 -17.44 -29.08
CA THR A 274 -4.89 -16.69 -29.98
C THR A 274 -5.38 -15.42 -29.29
N GLN A 275 -5.57 -14.34 -30.05
CA GLN A 275 -6.09 -13.07 -29.54
C GLN A 275 -7.45 -13.22 -28.84
N VAL A 276 -8.32 -14.09 -29.35
CA VAL A 276 -9.65 -14.36 -28.75
C VAL A 276 -9.53 -14.95 -27.35
N ARG A 277 -8.63 -15.92 -27.15
CA ARG A 277 -8.38 -16.52 -25.82
C ARG A 277 -7.77 -15.52 -24.84
N HIS A 278 -6.87 -14.68 -25.32
CA HIS A 278 -6.28 -13.62 -24.50
C HIS A 278 -7.34 -12.63 -24.01
N ILE A 279 -8.18 -12.14 -24.93
CA ILE A 279 -9.30 -11.26 -24.60
C ILE A 279 -10.30 -11.96 -23.68
N PHE A 280 -10.60 -13.24 -23.90
CA PHE A 280 -11.52 -14.01 -23.05
C PHE A 280 -11.01 -14.17 -21.61
N VAL A 281 -9.73 -14.49 -21.43
CA VAL A 281 -9.13 -14.59 -20.09
C VAL A 281 -9.06 -13.22 -19.43
N ASN A 282 -8.71 -12.18 -20.19
CA ASN A 282 -8.70 -10.81 -19.69
C ASN A 282 -10.11 -10.35 -19.26
N ALA A 283 -11.13 -10.70 -20.04
CA ALA A 283 -12.53 -10.45 -19.73
C ALA A 283 -12.93 -11.11 -18.41
N ILE A 284 -12.59 -12.39 -18.20
CA ILE A 284 -12.86 -13.10 -16.94
C ILE A 284 -12.19 -12.39 -15.76
N VAL A 285 -10.92 -12.02 -15.89
CA VAL A 285 -10.17 -11.32 -14.82
C VAL A 285 -10.79 -9.95 -14.54
N CYS A 286 -11.21 -9.21 -15.56
CA CYS A 286 -11.89 -7.93 -15.42
C CYS A 286 -13.26 -8.09 -14.73
N THR A 287 -14.06 -9.10 -15.12
CA THR A 287 -15.37 -9.39 -14.50
C THR A 287 -15.22 -9.82 -13.05
N LEU A 288 -14.23 -10.66 -12.72
CA LEU A 288 -13.92 -11.03 -11.33
C LEU A 288 -13.46 -9.82 -10.52
N SER A 289 -12.68 -8.92 -11.12
CA SER A 289 -12.28 -7.67 -10.48
C SER A 289 -13.51 -6.80 -10.18
N PHE A 290 -14.47 -6.66 -11.10
CA PHE A 290 -15.75 -5.99 -10.85
C PHE A 290 -16.57 -6.63 -9.73
N ALA A 291 -16.66 -7.96 -9.69
CA ALA A 291 -17.45 -8.69 -8.69
C ALA A 291 -16.93 -8.49 -7.26
N VAL A 292 -15.62 -8.30 -7.10
CA VAL A 292 -14.98 -8.04 -5.80
C VAL A 292 -15.19 -6.59 -5.33
N ILE A 293 -15.53 -5.66 -6.21
CA ILE A 293 -15.46 -4.20 -5.95
C ILE A 293 -16.82 -3.53 -5.67
N ASN A 294 -17.96 -4.15 -5.96
CA ASN A 294 -19.27 -3.48 -6.01
C ASN A 294 -19.89 -3.07 -4.65
N ASP A 295 -19.07 -2.69 -3.67
CA ASP A 295 -19.41 -2.28 -2.32
C ASP A 295 -19.13 -0.77 -2.12
N THR A 296 -20.14 0.06 -2.38
CA THR A 296 -20.01 1.52 -2.57
C THR A 296 -19.66 2.31 -1.30
N ASN A 297 -19.74 1.72 -0.11
CA ASN A 297 -19.44 2.40 1.16
C ASN A 297 -18.15 1.93 1.84
N ARG A 298 -17.43 0.96 1.25
CA ARG A 298 -16.09 0.52 1.70
C ARG A 298 -14.96 0.89 0.74
N ILE A 299 -15.20 1.69 -0.30
CA ILE A 299 -14.18 1.98 -1.33
C ILE A 299 -12.84 2.48 -0.74
N PRO A 300 -12.77 3.41 0.23
CA PRO A 300 -11.49 3.82 0.83
C PRO A 300 -10.88 2.72 1.72
N LEU A 301 -11.69 1.99 2.49
CA LEU A 301 -11.20 0.96 3.40
C LEU A 301 -10.73 -0.28 2.64
N LEU A 302 -11.47 -0.73 1.62
CA LEU A 302 -11.13 -1.86 0.77
C LEU A 302 -9.93 -1.55 -0.13
N THR A 303 -9.79 -0.32 -0.61
CA THR A 303 -8.58 0.11 -1.35
C THR A 303 -7.36 0.17 -0.43
N ILE A 304 -7.49 0.71 0.78
CA ILE A 304 -6.41 0.70 1.79
C ILE A 304 -6.04 -0.74 2.17
N VAL A 305 -7.03 -1.59 2.48
CA VAL A 305 -6.81 -3.00 2.80
C VAL A 305 -6.17 -3.76 1.63
N SER A 306 -6.66 -3.56 0.41
CA SER A 306 -6.09 -4.22 -0.78
C SER A 306 -4.66 -3.76 -1.03
N PHE A 307 -4.39 -2.46 -0.82
CA PHE A 307 -3.05 -1.90 -0.90
C PHE A 307 -2.13 -2.48 0.20
N GLU A 308 -2.60 -2.56 1.44
CA GLU A 308 -1.86 -3.16 2.55
C GLU A 308 -1.59 -4.65 2.33
N PHE A 309 -2.55 -5.39 1.78
CA PHE A 309 -2.38 -6.79 1.40
C PHE A 309 -1.31 -6.94 0.31
N ILE A 310 -1.35 -6.11 -0.74
CA ILE A 310 -0.32 -6.10 -1.80
C ILE A 310 1.05 -5.78 -1.20
N LEU A 311 1.14 -4.76 -0.33
CA LEU A 311 2.38 -4.42 0.37
C LEU A 311 2.91 -5.63 1.16
N LEU A 312 2.04 -6.32 1.90
CA LEU A 312 2.43 -7.46 2.73
C LEU A 312 2.99 -8.62 1.89
N VAL A 313 2.42 -8.87 0.71
CA VAL A 313 2.96 -9.86 -0.25
C VAL A 313 4.35 -9.46 -0.74
N PHE A 314 4.55 -8.19 -1.12
CA PHE A 314 5.86 -7.69 -1.55
C PHE A 314 6.91 -7.75 -0.42
N GLU A 315 6.50 -7.44 0.81
CA GLU A 315 7.33 -7.52 2.01
C GLU A 315 7.74 -8.95 2.34
N LEU A 316 6.83 -9.92 2.23
CA LEU A 316 7.14 -11.34 2.44
C LEU A 316 8.20 -11.84 1.46
N VAL A 317 8.09 -11.46 0.18
CA VAL A 317 9.08 -11.81 -0.85
C VAL A 317 10.44 -11.16 -0.55
N ALA A 318 10.45 -9.87 -0.19
CA ALA A 318 11.67 -9.16 0.16
C ALA A 318 12.33 -9.73 1.43
N PHE A 319 11.55 -10.09 2.44
CA PHE A 319 12.01 -10.74 3.66
C PHE A 319 12.69 -12.08 3.34
N LEU A 320 12.01 -12.97 2.60
CA LEU A 320 12.55 -14.30 2.29
C LEU A 320 13.87 -14.19 1.52
N ALA A 321 13.94 -13.31 0.54
CA ALA A 321 15.16 -13.10 -0.23
C ALA A 321 16.30 -12.50 0.62
N THR A 322 15.99 -11.55 1.50
CA THR A 322 16.96 -10.96 2.43
C THR A 322 17.47 -12.00 3.43
N PHE A 323 16.59 -12.82 3.99
CA PHE A 323 16.93 -13.89 4.93
C PHE A 323 17.90 -14.90 4.30
N LEU A 324 17.59 -15.40 3.09
CA LEU A 324 18.43 -16.34 2.37
C LEU A 324 19.83 -15.77 2.07
N ASN A 325 19.90 -14.47 1.74
CA ASN A 325 21.17 -13.81 1.47
C ASN A 325 21.98 -13.58 2.76
N VAL A 326 21.38 -13.05 3.82
CA VAL A 326 22.06 -12.82 5.11
C VAL A 326 22.57 -14.13 5.72
N ALA A 327 21.84 -15.24 5.56
CA ALA A 327 22.29 -16.56 6.02
C ALA A 327 23.61 -17.00 5.36
N ARG A 328 23.88 -16.56 4.13
CA ARG A 328 25.10 -16.87 3.37
C ARG A 328 26.27 -15.94 3.68
N PHE A 329 26.03 -14.73 4.19
CA PHE A 329 27.10 -13.80 4.53
C PHE A 329 27.93 -14.26 5.73
N GLN A 330 29.25 -14.16 5.58
CA GLN A 330 30.24 -14.39 6.62
C GLN A 330 30.52 -13.06 7.35
N PHE A 331 29.57 -12.60 8.17
CA PHE A 331 29.81 -11.47 9.07
C PHE A 331 30.51 -11.91 10.35
N HIS A 332 31.27 -10.99 10.97
CA HIS A 332 31.70 -11.15 12.36
C HIS A 332 30.49 -11.43 13.26
N PHE A 333 30.67 -12.27 14.28
CA PHE A 333 29.57 -12.81 15.11
C PHE A 333 28.65 -11.71 15.65
N ASN A 334 29.21 -10.60 16.15
CA ASN A 334 28.43 -9.50 16.72
C ASN A 334 27.49 -8.85 15.71
N LEU A 335 28.00 -8.55 14.51
CA LEU A 335 27.19 -7.98 13.44
C LEU A 335 26.13 -8.98 12.95
N LYS A 336 26.50 -10.27 12.85
CA LYS A 336 25.57 -11.33 12.47
C LYS A 336 24.40 -11.44 13.45
N LEU A 337 24.66 -11.35 14.75
CA LEU A 337 23.61 -11.38 15.78
C LEU A 337 22.68 -10.17 15.70
N ILE A 338 23.22 -8.95 15.52
CA ILE A 338 22.41 -7.74 15.37
C ILE A 338 21.53 -7.81 14.11
N CYS A 339 22.09 -8.24 12.98
CA CYS A 339 21.32 -8.42 11.73
C CYS A 339 20.27 -9.53 11.86
N ALA A 340 20.58 -10.65 12.53
CA ALA A 340 19.63 -11.72 12.78
C ALA A 340 18.47 -11.25 13.67
N TYR A 341 18.78 -10.50 14.74
CA TYR A 341 17.77 -9.87 15.59
C TYR A 341 16.84 -8.97 14.78
N ALA A 342 17.38 -8.08 13.95
CA ALA A 342 16.57 -7.19 13.11
C ALA A 342 15.67 -7.95 12.11
N LEU A 343 16.19 -9.02 11.48
CA LEU A 343 15.42 -9.84 10.54
C LEU A 343 14.31 -10.64 11.24
N ILE A 344 14.61 -11.27 12.37
CA ILE A 344 13.61 -12.00 13.15
C ILE A 344 12.55 -11.01 13.64
N ALA A 345 12.96 -9.83 14.10
CA ALA A 345 12.04 -8.83 14.56
C ALA A 345 11.08 -8.37 13.44
N TYR A 346 11.58 -8.23 12.22
CA TYR A 346 10.78 -7.89 11.05
C TYR A 346 9.80 -9.00 10.66
N TRP A 347 10.18 -10.28 10.76
CA TRP A 347 9.28 -11.42 10.52
C TRP A 347 8.03 -11.36 11.42
N PHE A 348 8.24 -11.13 12.71
CA PHE A 348 7.13 -11.01 13.65
C PHE A 348 6.29 -9.74 13.43
N ASP A 349 6.85 -8.65 12.88
CA ASP A 349 6.07 -7.47 12.49
C ASP A 349 5.13 -7.78 11.31
N ILE A 350 5.60 -8.54 10.31
CA ILE A 350 4.74 -9.04 9.22
C ILE A 350 3.58 -9.88 9.76
N ILE A 351 3.86 -10.77 10.73
CA ILE A 351 2.81 -11.57 11.40
C ILE A 351 1.83 -10.66 12.14
N ALA A 352 2.32 -9.76 13.00
CA ALA A 352 1.48 -8.84 13.77
C ALA A 352 0.58 -7.98 12.87
N ARG A 353 1.13 -7.48 11.75
CA ARG A 353 0.37 -6.74 10.73
C ARG A 353 -0.67 -7.60 10.03
N SER A 354 -0.33 -8.84 9.68
CA SER A 354 -1.28 -9.79 9.08
C SER A 354 -2.47 -10.05 10.00
N VAL A 355 -2.21 -10.24 11.30
CA VAL A 355 -3.25 -10.46 12.31
C VAL A 355 -4.14 -9.23 12.45
N ILE A 356 -3.56 -8.03 12.64
CA ILE A 356 -4.32 -6.78 12.76
C ILE A 356 -5.17 -6.53 11.52
N MET A 357 -4.62 -6.73 10.32
CA MET A 357 -5.35 -6.61 9.06
C MET A 357 -6.53 -7.58 8.99
N GLY A 358 -6.37 -8.83 9.45
CA GLY A 358 -7.47 -9.80 9.54
C GLY A 358 -8.64 -9.33 10.41
N PHE A 359 -8.36 -8.59 11.49
CA PHE A 359 -9.38 -7.93 12.31
C PHE A 359 -9.99 -6.71 11.63
N GLU A 360 -9.19 -5.86 10.96
CA GLU A 360 -9.70 -4.68 10.25
C GLU A 360 -10.62 -5.03 9.08
N ILE A 361 -10.34 -6.12 8.38
CA ILE A 361 -11.20 -6.66 7.31
C ILE A 361 -12.52 -7.18 7.88
N GLY A 362 -12.50 -7.65 9.13
CA GLY A 362 -13.63 -8.27 9.83
C GLY A 362 -13.67 -9.80 9.70
N VAL A 363 -12.56 -10.44 9.33
CA VAL A 363 -12.43 -11.92 9.27
C VAL A 363 -12.49 -12.52 10.68
N VAL A 364 -11.90 -11.83 11.66
CA VAL A 364 -11.94 -12.19 13.08
C VAL A 364 -12.66 -11.09 13.85
N ARG A 365 -13.68 -11.44 14.65
CA ARG A 365 -14.49 -10.47 15.41
C ARG A 365 -14.11 -10.48 16.88
N LEU A 366 -14.14 -9.29 17.49
CA LEU A 366 -13.84 -9.07 18.90
C LEU A 366 -14.98 -9.50 19.85
N VAL A 367 -16.20 -9.75 19.38
CA VAL A 367 -17.34 -10.13 20.24
C VAL A 367 -18.00 -11.41 19.71
N PRO A 368 -18.26 -12.43 20.56
CA PRO A 368 -19.05 -13.60 20.15
C PRO A 368 -20.51 -13.23 19.89
N ARG A 369 -21.20 -13.95 18.99
CA ARG A 369 -22.65 -13.77 18.74
C ARG A 369 -23.43 -14.03 20.03
N VAL A 370 -24.03 -13.00 20.60
CA VAL A 370 -25.17 -13.19 21.49
C VAL A 370 -26.35 -13.61 20.60
N LYS A 371 -26.91 -14.78 20.85
CA LYS A 371 -28.21 -15.16 20.28
C LYS A 371 -29.26 -14.35 21.03
N PHE A 372 -29.89 -13.40 20.35
CA PHE A 372 -31.03 -12.67 20.90
C PHE A 372 -32.19 -13.65 21.08
N SER A 373 -32.50 -13.96 22.34
CA SER A 373 -33.75 -14.54 22.78
C SER A 373 -34.52 -13.38 23.40
N ASN A 374 -35.65 -13.03 22.78
CA ASN A 374 -36.54 -11.95 23.21
C ASN A 374 -36.85 -12.07 24.71
N SER A 375 -36.47 -11.07 25.52
CA SER A 375 -37.30 -10.53 26.62
C SER A 375 -36.62 -9.51 27.54
N ASP A 376 -35.33 -9.18 27.43
CA ASP A 376 -34.69 -8.22 28.34
C ASP A 376 -33.72 -7.28 27.59
N ASP A 377 -34.29 -6.41 26.76
CA ASP A 377 -33.58 -5.74 25.66
C ASP A 377 -32.91 -4.38 25.96
N ASP A 378 -33.02 -3.81 27.16
CA ASP A 378 -32.45 -2.46 27.41
C ASP A 378 -31.20 -2.44 28.33
N VAL A 379 -30.95 -3.49 29.12
CA VAL A 379 -29.86 -3.47 30.13
C VAL A 379 -28.55 -4.05 29.61
N ILE A 380 -28.60 -4.98 28.64
CA ILE A 380 -27.40 -5.71 28.16
C ILE A 380 -26.72 -4.99 26.99
N ALA A 381 -27.46 -4.16 26.24
CA ALA A 381 -26.89 -3.35 25.16
C ALA A 381 -25.88 -2.32 25.69
N GLU A 382 -26.09 -1.81 26.90
CA GLU A 382 -25.21 -0.82 27.55
C GLU A 382 -23.88 -1.43 28.04
N GLU A 383 -23.87 -2.72 28.41
CA GLU A 383 -22.65 -3.43 28.82
C GLU A 383 -21.75 -3.77 27.62
N SER A 384 -22.34 -4.05 26.46
CA SER A 384 -21.59 -4.35 25.22
C SER A 384 -20.88 -3.13 24.61
N LEU A 385 -21.29 -1.91 25.01
CA LEU A 385 -20.71 -0.64 24.58
C LEU A 385 -19.50 -0.18 25.42
N LYS A 386 -19.22 -0.81 26.57
CA LYS A 386 -18.02 -0.51 27.37
C LYS A 386 -16.88 -1.47 27.00
N LEU A 387 -16.19 -1.19 25.90
CA LEU A 387 -14.85 -1.76 25.67
C LEU A 387 -13.77 -0.73 25.98
N PRO A 388 -13.29 -0.71 27.23
CA PRO A 388 -11.88 -0.52 27.47
C PRO A 388 -11.39 -1.72 28.29
N TRP A 389 -10.59 -2.61 27.67
CA TRP A 389 -9.81 -3.64 28.38
C TRP A 389 -10.55 -4.88 28.90
N ASN A 390 -11.32 -5.59 28.07
CA ASN A 390 -11.78 -6.92 28.45
C ASN A 390 -10.66 -7.98 28.29
N TYR A 391 -9.79 -8.10 29.31
CA TYR A 391 -8.69 -9.06 29.36
C TYR A 391 -9.13 -10.53 29.41
N SER A 392 -10.44 -10.83 29.50
CA SER A 392 -10.94 -12.20 29.39
C SER A 392 -11.05 -12.68 27.93
N ASN A 393 -10.99 -11.75 26.98
CA ASN A 393 -11.15 -12.05 25.56
C ASN A 393 -9.79 -12.33 24.89
N TYR A 394 -9.56 -13.59 24.51
CA TYR A 394 -8.33 -14.01 23.83
C TYR A 394 -8.04 -13.23 22.55
N SER A 395 -9.05 -12.85 21.77
CA SER A 395 -8.88 -12.06 20.55
C SER A 395 -8.36 -10.64 20.85
N PHE A 396 -8.81 -10.05 21.97
CA PHE A 396 -8.31 -8.75 22.42
C PHE A 396 -6.86 -8.83 22.90
N ILE A 397 -6.51 -9.87 23.67
CA ILE A 397 -5.12 -10.10 24.13
C ILE A 397 -4.18 -10.23 22.93
N ILE A 398 -4.55 -11.03 21.92
CA ILE A 398 -3.74 -11.22 20.71
C ILE A 398 -3.51 -9.89 19.99
N LEU A 399 -4.55 -9.07 19.84
CA LEU A 399 -4.45 -7.74 19.22
C LEU A 399 -3.56 -6.79 20.02
N LEU A 400 -3.70 -6.79 21.35
CA LEU A 400 -2.86 -5.99 22.24
C LEU A 400 -1.38 -6.41 22.13
N CYS A 401 -1.10 -7.72 22.16
CA CYS A 401 0.26 -8.24 21.97
C CYS A 401 0.84 -7.84 20.60
N CYS A 402 0.04 -7.94 19.53
CA CYS A 402 0.46 -7.50 18.20
C CYS A 402 0.76 -5.99 18.18
N SER A 403 -0.10 -5.16 18.78
CA SER A 403 0.10 -3.71 18.85
C SER A 403 1.36 -3.32 19.63
N VAL A 404 1.56 -3.93 20.81
CA VAL A 404 2.76 -3.73 21.63
C VAL A 404 4.02 -4.14 20.87
N TYR A 405 3.97 -5.27 20.19
CA TYR A 405 5.08 -5.75 19.39
C TYR A 405 5.43 -4.77 18.26
N ARG A 406 4.43 -4.23 17.54
CA ARG A 406 4.65 -3.28 16.44
C ARG A 406 5.35 -2.00 16.92
N VAL A 407 4.94 -1.44 18.06
CA VAL A 407 5.60 -0.25 18.61
C VAL A 407 7.03 -0.57 19.05
N SER A 408 7.26 -1.74 19.65
CA SER A 408 8.62 -2.20 19.97
C SER A 408 9.49 -2.38 18.71
N PHE A 409 8.92 -2.87 17.61
CA PHE A 409 9.62 -2.99 16.33
C PHE A 409 9.94 -1.61 15.70
N MET A 410 9.02 -0.64 15.79
CA MET A 410 9.30 0.74 15.36
C MET A 410 10.45 1.36 16.17
N PHE A 411 10.51 1.09 17.48
CA PHE A 411 11.64 1.50 18.31
C PHE A 411 12.97 0.87 17.82
N LEU A 412 12.95 -0.41 17.44
CA LEU A 412 14.12 -1.08 16.84
C LEU A 412 14.57 -0.38 15.55
N ILE A 413 13.66 -0.02 14.63
CA ILE A 413 14.01 0.70 13.40
C ILE A 413 14.74 2.01 13.71
N CYS A 414 14.28 2.77 14.72
CA CYS A 414 14.90 4.02 15.14
C CYS A 414 16.25 3.84 15.85
N SER A 415 16.50 2.68 16.45
CA SER A 415 17.69 2.40 17.26
C SER A 415 18.72 1.50 16.57
N LEU A 416 18.37 0.89 15.43
CA LEU A 416 19.24 -0.02 14.68
C LEU A 416 20.55 0.66 14.23
N THR A 417 20.47 1.91 13.77
CA THR A 417 21.64 2.72 13.40
C THR A 417 22.59 2.93 14.57
N LEU A 418 22.03 3.17 15.77
CA LEU A 418 22.77 3.31 17.01
C LEU A 418 23.45 1.98 17.42
N LEU A 419 22.75 0.84 17.34
CA LEU A 419 23.31 -0.47 17.64
C LEU A 419 24.52 -0.77 16.74
N LEU A 420 24.40 -0.49 15.44
CA LEU A 420 25.49 -0.63 14.48
C LEU A 420 26.65 0.33 14.78
N ALA A 421 26.35 1.59 15.12
CA ALA A 421 27.38 2.58 15.46
C ALA A 421 28.18 2.16 16.71
N VAL A 422 27.50 1.69 17.76
CA VAL A 422 28.15 1.24 19.00
C VAL A 422 28.98 -0.04 18.75
N GLU A 423 28.47 -0.99 17.96
CA GLU A 423 29.23 -2.19 17.60
C GLU A 423 30.51 -1.83 16.81
N ARG A 424 30.41 -0.88 15.85
CA ARG A 424 31.58 -0.36 15.12
C ARG A 424 32.53 0.44 16.01
N TYR A 425 32.02 1.07 17.08
CA TYR A 425 32.85 1.75 18.07
C TYR A 425 33.79 0.79 18.78
N PHE A 426 33.26 -0.33 19.26
CA PHE A 426 34.08 -1.39 19.86
C PHE A 426 35.05 -2.03 18.85
N ALA A 427 34.63 -2.20 17.60
CA ALA A 427 35.52 -2.66 16.54
C ALA A 427 36.69 -1.67 16.28
N THR A 428 36.47 -0.37 16.48
CA THR A 428 37.50 0.68 16.35
C THR A 428 38.42 0.77 17.57
N ILE A 429 37.95 0.42 18.77
CA ILE A 429 38.82 0.34 19.95
C ILE A 429 39.75 -0.87 19.84
N TRP A 430 39.22 -2.01 19.38
CA TRP A 430 39.96 -3.27 19.31
C TRP A 430 40.34 -3.68 17.88
N VAL A 431 40.70 -2.73 17.00
CA VAL A 431 40.95 -2.99 15.56
C VAL A 431 41.79 -4.25 15.32
N SER A 432 42.88 -4.43 16.07
CA SER A 432 43.82 -5.55 15.87
C SER A 432 43.33 -6.91 16.39
N THR A 433 42.38 -6.94 17.32
CA THR A 433 41.95 -8.18 18.00
C THR A 433 40.46 -8.50 17.85
N TYR A 434 39.67 -7.58 17.29
CA TYR A 434 38.23 -7.70 17.21
C TYR A 434 37.77 -8.85 16.30
N GLU A 435 38.50 -9.13 15.21
CA GLU A 435 38.16 -10.24 14.30
C GLU A 435 38.54 -11.62 14.87
N THR A 436 39.53 -11.67 15.77
CA THR A 436 40.03 -12.93 16.35
C THR A 436 39.32 -13.28 17.66
N LYS A 437 39.02 -12.28 18.50
CA LYS A 437 38.24 -12.44 19.73
C LYS A 437 36.78 -12.11 19.48
N LYS A 438 35.91 -13.12 19.56
CA LYS A 438 34.49 -12.99 19.19
C LYS A 438 33.64 -12.06 20.07
N HIS A 439 34.17 -11.52 21.19
CA HIS A 439 33.52 -10.61 22.15
C HIS A 439 31.97 -10.68 22.19
N LYS A 440 31.41 -11.88 22.39
CA LYS A 440 29.98 -12.17 22.18
C LYS A 440 29.04 -11.36 23.08
N TRP A 441 29.52 -11.02 24.28
CA TRP A 441 28.82 -10.22 25.28
C TRP A 441 28.41 -8.84 24.76
N ILE A 442 29.16 -8.24 23.82
CA ILE A 442 28.83 -6.93 23.24
C ILE A 442 27.48 -6.99 22.52
N SER A 443 27.32 -7.94 21.60
CA SER A 443 26.09 -8.06 20.83
C SER A 443 24.92 -8.56 21.67
N LEU A 444 25.17 -9.43 22.65
CA LEU A 444 24.14 -9.88 23.60
C LEU A 444 23.61 -8.72 24.47
N LEU A 445 24.50 -7.87 24.99
CA LEU A 445 24.12 -6.70 25.79
C LEU A 445 23.39 -5.66 24.93
N LEU A 446 23.87 -5.40 23.72
CA LEU A 446 23.23 -4.47 22.78
C LEU A 446 21.82 -4.92 22.40
N VAL A 447 21.66 -6.19 22.00
CA VAL A 447 20.33 -6.74 21.64
C VAL A 447 19.41 -6.82 22.86
N GLY A 448 19.90 -7.32 24.00
CA GLY A 448 19.11 -7.45 25.22
C GLY A 448 18.61 -6.11 25.78
N SER A 449 19.48 -5.11 25.86
CA SER A 449 19.10 -3.75 26.29
C SER A 449 18.13 -3.09 25.33
N ASN A 450 18.27 -3.34 24.01
CA ASN A 450 17.35 -2.81 23.01
C ASN A 450 15.95 -3.41 23.12
N ILE A 451 15.84 -4.73 23.31
CA ILE A 451 14.55 -5.41 23.52
C ILE A 451 13.84 -4.86 24.76
N LEU A 452 14.57 -4.73 25.88
CA LEU A 452 14.01 -4.22 27.13
C LEU A 452 13.55 -2.75 27.00
N ALA A 453 14.34 -1.91 26.33
CA ALA A 453 13.99 -0.52 26.06
C ALA A 453 12.79 -0.41 25.11
N GLY A 454 12.72 -1.24 24.07
CA GLY A 454 11.61 -1.28 23.12
C GLY A 454 10.29 -1.68 23.76
N ILE A 455 10.30 -2.72 24.60
CA ILE A 455 9.11 -3.14 25.36
C ILE A 455 8.66 -2.04 26.32
N THR A 456 9.60 -1.46 27.08
CA THR A 456 9.30 -0.36 28.01
C THR A 456 8.69 0.85 27.29
N CYS A 457 9.28 1.25 26.16
CA CYS A 457 8.77 2.35 25.33
C CYS A 457 7.36 2.05 24.79
N SER A 458 7.12 0.81 24.36
CA SER A 458 5.80 0.38 23.91
C SER A 458 4.76 0.39 25.01
N LEU A 459 5.11 -0.03 26.23
CA LEU A 459 4.21 0.03 27.38
C LEU A 459 3.87 1.49 27.73
N ILE A 460 4.86 2.40 27.71
CA ILE A 460 4.62 3.84 27.91
C ILE A 460 3.69 4.40 26.82
N PHE A 461 3.88 3.98 25.57
CA PHE A 461 3.06 4.42 24.43
C PHE A 461 1.58 4.01 24.58
N HIS A 462 1.31 2.83 25.14
CA HIS A 462 -0.07 2.32 25.29
C HIS A 462 -0.72 2.65 26.63
N TYR A 463 0.05 2.70 27.73
CA TYR A 463 -0.46 2.78 29.11
C TYR A 463 -0.05 4.05 29.87
N GLY A 464 0.70 4.97 29.27
CA GLY A 464 1.12 6.20 29.95
C GLY A 464 -0.07 7.03 30.45
N THR A 465 -0.21 7.17 31.77
CA THR A 465 -1.36 7.69 32.52
C THR A 465 -1.63 9.21 32.44
N GLY A 466 -0.80 9.98 31.74
CA GLY A 466 -0.99 11.43 31.49
C GLY A 466 -1.52 11.69 30.08
N GLN A 467 -2.32 12.77 29.89
CA GLN A 467 -2.91 13.24 28.61
C GLN A 467 -2.39 12.46 27.40
N LEU A 468 -3.20 11.52 26.89
CA LEU A 468 -2.80 10.41 26.00
C LEU A 468 -1.92 10.81 24.81
N LEU A 469 -1.96 12.07 24.39
CA LEU A 469 -1.14 12.62 23.32
C LEU A 469 0.31 12.93 23.73
N PHE A 470 0.54 13.46 24.93
CA PHE A 470 1.86 13.88 25.39
C PHE A 470 2.81 12.69 25.56
N ASN A 471 2.35 11.61 26.17
CA ASN A 471 3.15 10.39 26.37
C ASN A 471 3.53 9.72 25.03
N LYS A 472 2.62 9.73 24.05
CA LYS A 472 2.90 9.23 22.69
C LYS A 472 3.94 10.09 21.98
N ILE A 473 3.82 11.41 22.06
CA ILE A 473 4.80 12.35 21.48
C ILE A 473 6.17 12.19 22.16
N LEU A 474 6.20 12.05 23.48
CA LEU A 474 7.43 11.86 24.25
C LEU A 474 8.15 10.56 23.88
N ALA A 475 7.42 9.43 23.76
CA ALA A 475 7.97 8.15 23.33
C ALA A 475 8.57 8.22 21.91
N ILE A 476 7.89 8.92 21.01
CA ILE A 476 8.35 9.14 19.63
C ILE A 476 9.60 10.03 19.61
N PHE A 477 9.60 11.11 20.39
CA PHE A 477 10.74 12.01 20.53
C PHE A 477 11.97 11.28 21.08
N LEU A 478 11.80 10.45 22.10
CA LEU A 478 12.88 9.64 22.67
C LEU A 478 13.50 8.71 21.61
N GLY A 479 12.67 8.06 20.78
CA GLY A 479 13.14 7.25 19.66
C GLY A 479 13.93 8.05 18.62
N LEU A 480 13.50 9.28 18.30
CA LEU A 480 14.21 10.15 17.37
C LEU A 480 15.55 10.65 17.93
N CYS A 481 15.64 10.89 19.24
CA CYS A 481 16.91 11.25 19.89
C CYS A 481 17.99 10.18 19.70
N LEU A 482 17.64 8.90 19.64
CA LEU A 482 18.60 7.80 19.40
C LEU A 482 19.27 7.92 18.02
N ASN A 483 18.54 8.40 17.00
CA ASN A 483 19.13 8.65 15.68
C ASN A 483 20.15 9.81 15.72
N ILE A 484 19.87 10.86 16.52
CA ILE A 484 20.81 11.98 16.70
C ILE A 484 22.08 11.49 17.41
N VAL A 485 21.94 10.70 18.48
CA VAL A 485 23.07 10.08 19.18
C VAL A 485 23.88 9.20 18.22
N SER A 486 23.21 8.43 17.36
CA SER A 486 23.87 7.63 16.33
C SER A 486 24.69 8.49 15.37
N ILE A 487 24.20 9.66 14.94
CA ILE A 487 24.94 10.58 14.06
C ILE A 487 26.20 11.09 14.77
N VAL A 488 26.08 11.50 16.04
CA VAL A 488 27.21 12.03 16.82
C VAL A 488 28.30 10.95 16.97
N LEU A 489 27.92 9.74 17.40
CA LEU A 489 28.86 8.61 17.51
C LEU A 489 29.54 8.28 16.18
N PHE A 490 28.82 8.44 15.08
CA PHE A 490 29.37 8.18 13.77
C PHE A 490 30.41 9.22 13.33
N ILE A 491 30.16 10.49 13.62
CA ILE A 491 31.10 11.59 13.36
C ILE A 491 32.37 11.40 14.20
N THR A 492 32.23 11.06 15.48
CA THR A 492 33.39 10.80 16.36
C THR A 492 34.19 9.60 15.87
N LEU A 493 33.52 8.51 15.47
CA LEU A 493 34.16 7.33 14.88
C LEU A 493 34.94 7.62 13.62
N TYR A 494 34.38 8.43 12.72
CA TYR A 494 35.06 8.80 11.49
C TYR A 494 36.33 9.61 11.80
N SER A 495 36.24 10.58 12.71
CA SER A 495 37.38 11.39 13.14
C SER A 495 38.47 10.56 13.81
N LEU A 496 38.11 9.63 14.71
CA LEU A 496 39.03 8.71 15.38
C LEU A 496 39.75 7.79 14.40
N ASN A 497 39.01 7.15 13.48
CA ASN A 497 39.62 6.28 12.47
C ASN A 497 40.55 7.05 11.53
N LYS A 498 40.21 8.30 11.18
CA LYS A 498 41.05 9.16 10.34
C LYS A 498 42.35 9.54 11.06
N ALA A 499 42.26 9.98 12.32
CA ALA A 499 43.42 10.32 13.13
C ALA A 499 44.36 9.12 13.34
N ASN A 500 43.81 7.93 13.65
CA ASN A 500 44.58 6.70 13.78
C ASN A 500 45.29 6.30 12.48
N MET A 501 44.66 6.56 11.33
CA MET A 501 45.24 6.30 10.02
C MET A 501 46.39 7.27 9.70
N GLU A 502 46.23 8.56 9.99
CA GLU A 502 47.29 9.56 9.84
C GLU A 502 48.50 9.25 10.75
N PHE A 503 48.24 8.87 12.01
CA PHE A 503 49.29 8.42 12.94
C PHE A 503 50.01 7.17 12.46
N CYS A 504 49.29 6.22 11.86
CA CYS A 504 49.91 5.02 11.30
C CYS A 504 50.77 5.32 10.07
N GLN A 505 50.55 6.42 9.32
CA GLN A 505 51.32 6.79 8.13
C GLN A 505 52.66 7.46 8.46
N THR A 506 52.77 8.12 9.61
CA THR A 506 53.97 8.86 10.05
C THR A 506 55.04 7.97 10.70
N LYS A 507 54.70 6.78 11.22
CA LYS A 507 55.68 5.82 11.74
C LYS A 507 56.40 5.07 10.59
N GLU A 508 57.73 5.04 10.64
CA GLU A 508 58.58 4.26 9.74
C GLU A 508 58.22 2.76 9.76
N ILE A 509 58.27 2.15 8.59
CA ILE A 509 57.80 0.80 8.29
C ILE A 509 58.83 -0.21 8.81
N THR A 510 58.83 -0.51 10.10
CA THR A 510 59.74 -1.54 10.66
C THR A 510 59.03 -2.79 11.16
N GLN A 511 57.69 -2.85 11.18
CA GLN A 511 56.96 -4.04 11.64
C GLN A 511 55.79 -4.42 10.73
N SER A 512 55.72 -5.70 10.35
CA SER A 512 54.62 -6.33 9.59
C SER A 512 53.23 -6.09 10.21
N TYR A 513 53.17 -5.88 11.54
CA TYR A 513 51.98 -5.52 12.32
C TYR A 513 51.33 -4.20 11.84
N THR A 514 52.06 -3.32 11.17
CA THR A 514 51.53 -2.04 10.68
C THR A 514 50.67 -2.19 9.42
N LEU A 515 50.86 -3.25 8.61
CA LEU A 515 50.16 -3.39 7.33
C LEU A 515 48.71 -3.86 7.50
N SER A 516 48.49 -4.89 8.31
CA SER A 516 47.15 -5.41 8.60
C SER A 516 46.28 -4.37 9.31
N LEU A 517 46.86 -3.60 10.24
CA LEU A 517 46.18 -2.51 10.94
C LEU A 517 45.78 -1.38 9.99
N ARG A 518 46.69 -0.94 9.11
CA ARG A 518 46.39 0.08 8.08
C ARG A 518 45.30 -0.39 7.12
N PHE A 519 45.31 -1.67 6.74
CA PHE A 519 44.27 -2.26 5.90
C PHE A 519 42.90 -2.21 6.59
N GLN A 520 42.81 -2.67 7.85
CA GLN A 520 41.58 -2.65 8.63
C GLN A 520 41.05 -1.23 8.84
N LEU A 521 41.91 -0.26 9.15
CA LEU A 521 41.52 1.16 9.29
C LEU A 521 41.00 1.75 7.97
N ASN A 522 41.65 1.45 6.85
CA ASN A 522 41.22 1.92 5.54
C ASN A 522 39.85 1.33 5.15
N GLU A 523 39.63 0.04 5.43
CA GLU A 523 38.35 -0.62 5.17
C GLU A 523 37.24 -0.03 6.06
N ASN A 524 37.52 0.20 7.35
CA ASN A 524 36.61 0.91 8.25
C ASN A 524 36.27 2.32 7.73
N LEU A 525 37.25 3.12 7.29
CA LEU A 525 37.01 4.46 6.75
C LEU A 525 36.15 4.46 5.48
N LYS A 526 36.33 3.48 4.58
CA LYS A 526 35.49 3.32 3.39
C LYS A 526 34.04 3.04 3.76
N ILE A 527 33.81 2.08 4.66
CA ILE A 527 32.48 1.72 5.17
C ILE A 527 31.86 2.93 5.86
N MET A 528 32.65 3.68 6.64
CA MET A 528 32.18 4.83 7.37
C MET A 528 31.70 5.96 6.43
N LYS A 529 32.39 6.20 5.33
CA LYS A 529 31.98 7.22 4.36
C LYS A 529 30.60 6.95 3.75
N TRP A 530 30.24 5.68 3.59
CA TRP A 530 28.92 5.26 3.10
C TRP A 530 27.85 5.33 4.18
N LEU A 531 28.13 4.75 5.35
CA LEU A 531 27.21 4.75 6.49
C LEU A 531 26.80 6.18 6.91
N LYS A 532 27.68 7.18 6.76
CA LYS A 532 27.33 8.60 6.98
C LYS A 532 26.08 9.03 6.22
N ASN A 533 26.03 8.75 4.91
CA ASN A 533 24.91 9.17 4.06
C ASN A 533 23.66 8.34 4.37
N CYS A 534 23.84 7.05 4.65
CA CYS A 534 22.73 6.17 5.03
C CYS A 534 22.07 6.61 6.33
N ILE A 535 22.86 6.93 7.37
CA ILE A 535 22.32 7.38 8.66
C ILE A 535 21.51 8.66 8.48
N VAL A 536 21.99 9.65 7.72
CA VAL A 536 21.22 10.89 7.48
C VAL A 536 19.88 10.60 6.79
N VAL A 537 19.89 9.76 5.75
CA VAL A 537 18.65 9.38 5.02
C VAL A 537 17.69 8.63 5.95
N VAL A 538 18.18 7.66 6.71
CA VAL A 538 17.40 6.88 7.67
C VAL A 538 16.80 7.79 8.75
N THR A 539 17.56 8.74 9.29
CA THR A 539 17.08 9.71 10.27
C THR A 539 15.98 10.59 9.69
N CYS A 540 16.17 11.18 8.51
CA CYS A 540 15.14 12.01 7.85
C CYS A 540 13.86 11.20 7.60
N PHE A 541 14.00 9.96 7.14
CA PHE A 541 12.86 9.10 6.87
C PHE A 541 12.13 8.67 8.16
N ASN A 542 12.86 8.31 9.21
CA ASN A 542 12.29 8.03 10.53
C ASN A 542 11.50 9.22 11.09
N THR A 543 11.99 10.46 10.90
CA THR A 543 11.25 11.67 11.31
C THR A 543 9.92 11.83 10.56
N ILE A 544 9.89 11.50 9.27
CA ILE A 544 8.64 11.52 8.47
C ILE A 544 7.65 10.46 9.00
N LEU A 545 8.13 9.24 9.24
CA LEU A 545 7.29 8.15 9.76
C LEU A 545 6.76 8.45 11.17
N ALA A 546 7.60 9.05 12.03
CA ALA A 546 7.20 9.54 13.33
C ALA A 546 6.04 10.56 13.23
N GLY A 547 6.08 11.46 12.25
CA GLY A 547 4.98 12.39 11.97
C GLY A 547 3.67 11.67 11.65
N PHE A 548 3.70 10.67 10.77
CA PHE A 548 2.51 9.85 10.47
C PHE A 548 2.02 9.06 11.69
N LEU A 549 2.92 8.58 12.54
CA LEU A 549 2.55 7.87 13.78
C LEU A 549 1.85 8.80 14.78
N ILE A 550 2.29 10.06 14.92
CA ILE A 550 1.63 11.07 15.77
C ILE A 550 0.22 11.37 15.23
N ILE A 551 0.12 11.70 13.94
CA ILE A 551 -1.15 12.07 13.30
C ILE A 551 -2.15 10.93 13.39
N SER A 552 -1.70 9.69 13.12
CA SER A 552 -2.57 8.51 13.17
C SER A 552 -3.03 8.13 14.57
N ASN A 553 -2.40 8.67 15.63
CA ASN A 553 -2.75 8.39 17.03
C ASN A 553 -3.35 9.56 17.79
N HIS A 554 -3.58 10.68 17.11
CA HIS A 554 -4.21 11.87 17.70
C HIS A 554 -5.73 11.65 17.84
N GLU A 555 -6.26 11.79 19.06
CA GLU A 555 -7.68 11.52 19.37
C GLU A 555 -8.63 12.42 18.57
N TYR A 556 -8.43 13.75 18.63
CA TYR A 556 -9.23 14.70 17.85
C TYR A 556 -9.29 14.39 16.34
N LEU A 557 -8.19 13.93 15.74
CA LEU A 557 -8.15 13.60 14.30
C LEU A 557 -8.82 12.26 14.01
N LYS A 558 -8.81 11.31 14.95
CA LYS A 558 -9.54 10.04 14.82
C LYS A 558 -11.04 10.28 14.79
N ASP A 559 -11.53 11.17 15.65
CA ASP A 559 -12.97 11.43 15.78
C ASP A 559 -13.49 12.29 14.62
N ASN A 560 -12.75 13.33 14.23
CA ASN A 560 -13.21 14.30 13.21
C ASN A 560 -12.79 13.95 11.78
N TYR A 561 -11.67 13.25 11.59
CA TYR A 561 -11.10 12.95 10.27
C TYR A 561 -10.59 11.49 10.16
N PRO A 562 -11.46 10.48 10.40
CA PRO A 562 -11.07 9.07 10.46
C PRO A 562 -10.41 8.54 9.17
N VAL A 563 -10.83 9.07 8.02
CA VAL A 563 -10.27 8.70 6.70
C VAL A 563 -8.83 9.19 6.56
N MET A 564 -8.54 10.42 6.96
CA MET A 564 -7.17 10.98 6.94
C MET A 564 -6.24 10.17 7.82
N VAL A 565 -6.71 9.81 9.03
CA VAL A 565 -5.96 8.94 9.96
C VAL A 565 -5.62 7.60 9.34
N LYS A 566 -6.57 6.96 8.63
CA LYS A 566 -6.31 5.70 7.92
C LYS A 566 -5.31 5.85 6.78
N TYR A 567 -5.33 6.95 6.03
CA TYR A 567 -4.27 7.24 5.04
C TYR A 567 -2.90 7.42 5.69
N CYS A 568 -2.80 8.13 6.81
CA CYS A 568 -1.54 8.27 7.54
C CYS A 568 -1.03 6.90 8.05
N HIS A 569 -1.92 6.03 8.51
CA HIS A 569 -1.56 4.66 8.89
C HIS A 569 -1.06 3.83 7.69
N ALA A 570 -1.73 3.94 6.53
CA ALA A 570 -1.30 3.27 5.31
C ALA A 570 0.07 3.78 4.80
N LEU A 571 0.32 5.10 4.89
CA LEU A 571 1.61 5.71 4.56
C LEU A 571 2.72 5.28 5.52
N LEU A 572 2.41 5.13 6.82
CA LEU A 572 3.33 4.56 7.79
C LEU A 572 3.73 3.11 7.41
N ASN A 573 2.74 2.29 7.04
CA ASN A 573 2.96 0.91 6.58
C ASN A 573 3.78 0.85 5.28
N LEU A 574 3.48 1.73 4.32
CA LEU A 574 4.28 1.89 3.11
C LEU A 574 5.73 2.27 3.44
N GLY A 575 5.93 3.12 4.45
CA GLY A 575 7.25 3.49 4.94
C GLY A 575 8.07 2.29 5.42
N ILE A 576 7.45 1.42 6.22
CA ILE A 576 8.06 0.16 6.68
C ILE A 576 8.37 -0.76 5.50
N ALA A 577 7.47 -0.85 4.51
CA ALA A 577 7.70 -1.63 3.30
C ALA A 577 8.89 -1.09 2.48
N ILE A 578 9.05 0.23 2.37
CA ILE A 578 10.20 0.85 1.71
C ILE A 578 11.50 0.45 2.42
N TYR A 579 11.54 0.43 3.75
CA TYR A 579 12.71 -0.04 4.50
C TYR A 579 13.10 -1.48 4.16
N ALA A 580 12.10 -2.36 4.04
CA ALA A 580 12.33 -3.75 3.66
C ALA A 580 12.92 -3.86 2.24
N GLN A 581 12.41 -3.09 1.28
CA GLN A 581 12.94 -3.06 -0.08
C GLN A 581 14.36 -2.51 -0.15
N VAL A 582 14.65 -1.41 0.56
CA VAL A 582 15.99 -0.84 0.63
C VAL A 582 16.97 -1.84 1.23
N THR A 583 16.61 -2.49 2.34
CA THR A 583 17.42 -3.54 2.98
C THR A 583 17.67 -4.70 2.02
N PHE A 584 16.62 -5.17 1.33
CA PHE A 584 16.74 -6.20 0.30
C PHE A 584 17.75 -5.83 -0.80
N PHE A 585 17.67 -4.60 -1.34
CA PHE A 585 18.62 -4.13 -2.35
C PHE A 585 20.05 -4.04 -1.80
N VAL A 586 20.23 -3.51 -0.59
CA VAL A 586 21.56 -3.40 0.04
C VAL A 586 22.19 -4.78 0.22
N VAL A 587 21.45 -5.74 0.77
CA VAL A 587 21.93 -7.11 1.02
C VAL A 587 22.21 -7.85 -0.31
N THR A 588 21.32 -7.71 -1.29
CA THR A 588 21.48 -8.32 -2.61
C THR A 588 22.70 -7.76 -3.35
N LEU A 589 22.96 -6.46 -3.22
CA LEU A 589 24.13 -5.81 -3.81
C LEU A 589 25.40 -6.03 -3.00
N ALA A 590 25.33 -6.45 -1.73
CA ALA A 590 26.52 -6.81 -0.98
C ALA A 590 27.14 -8.13 -1.50
N ASP A 591 26.34 -9.08 -1.99
CA ASP A 591 26.81 -10.39 -2.46
C ASP A 591 27.24 -10.23 -3.92
N ARG A 592 28.45 -10.66 -4.25
CA ARG A 592 28.99 -10.56 -5.61
C ARG A 592 28.14 -11.33 -6.62
N ASN A 593 27.73 -12.55 -6.32
CA ASN A 593 26.98 -13.40 -7.26
C ASN A 593 25.65 -12.74 -7.64
N PHE A 594 24.95 -12.21 -6.64
CA PHE A 594 23.70 -11.49 -6.84
C PHE A 594 23.91 -10.10 -7.43
N ARG A 595 24.91 -9.34 -6.96
CA ARG A 595 25.27 -8.02 -7.50
C ARG A 595 25.54 -8.12 -9.00
N THR A 596 26.37 -9.07 -9.45
CA THR A 596 26.66 -9.26 -10.87
C THR A 596 25.40 -9.67 -11.65
N TYR A 597 24.53 -10.51 -11.09
CA TYR A 597 23.26 -10.89 -11.71
C TYR A 597 22.29 -9.70 -11.84
N PHE A 598 22.03 -8.97 -10.75
CA PHE A 598 21.10 -7.83 -10.71
C PHE A 598 21.60 -6.64 -11.53
N LEU A 599 22.91 -6.38 -11.54
CA LEU A 599 23.50 -5.32 -12.37
C LEU A 599 23.50 -5.67 -13.86
N ARG A 600 23.12 -6.88 -14.32
CA ARG A 600 22.84 -7.15 -15.75
C ARG A 600 21.66 -6.34 -16.26
N PHE A 601 20.69 -6.03 -15.40
CA PHE A 601 19.54 -5.22 -15.75
C PHE A 601 19.94 -3.74 -15.80
N LYS A 602 19.87 -3.13 -16.99
CA LYS A 602 20.27 -1.73 -17.21
C LYS A 602 19.54 -0.74 -16.29
N VAL A 603 18.25 -0.98 -16.02
CA VAL A 603 17.43 -0.15 -15.13
C VAL A 603 17.99 -0.18 -13.71
N ILE A 604 18.20 -1.37 -13.15
CA ILE A 604 18.78 -1.54 -11.81
C ILE A 604 20.17 -0.91 -11.74
N ARG A 605 21.01 -1.14 -12.75
CA ARG A 605 22.35 -0.54 -12.83
C ARG A 605 22.29 0.99 -12.84
N PHE A 606 21.36 1.60 -13.57
CA PHE A 606 21.20 3.05 -13.60
C PHE A 606 20.79 3.62 -12.24
N PHE A 607 19.77 3.03 -11.61
CA PHE A 607 19.27 3.49 -10.30
C PHE A 607 20.25 3.27 -9.15
N THR A 608 21.04 2.20 -9.19
CA THR A 608 21.97 1.83 -8.09
C THR A 608 23.35 2.48 -8.24
N LYS A 609 23.74 2.95 -9.43
CA LYS A 609 25.05 3.56 -9.71
C LYS A 609 25.38 4.79 -8.84
N PRO A 610 24.46 5.72 -8.55
CA PRO A 610 24.74 6.86 -7.68
C PRO A 610 25.14 6.44 -6.26
N PHE A 611 24.56 5.33 -5.77
CA PHE A 611 24.74 4.85 -4.39
C PHE A 611 25.92 3.87 -4.27
N PHE A 612 26.02 2.90 -5.18
CA PHE A 612 26.97 1.79 -5.11
C PHE A 612 28.12 1.87 -6.13
N GLY A 613 28.00 2.71 -7.17
CA GLY A 613 28.99 2.78 -8.25
C GLY A 613 30.35 3.33 -7.84
N ARG A 614 30.43 4.08 -6.73
CA ARG A 614 31.71 4.50 -6.13
C ARG A 614 32.36 3.39 -5.29
N ILE A 615 31.57 2.43 -4.81
CA ILE A 615 32.00 1.35 -3.92
C ILE A 615 32.48 0.15 -4.75
N PHE A 616 31.73 -0.20 -5.78
CA PHE A 616 32.05 -1.30 -6.70
C PHE A 616 32.29 -0.77 -8.13
N PRO A 617 33.27 0.12 -8.36
CA PRO A 617 33.45 0.77 -9.65
C PRO A 617 33.74 -0.22 -10.79
N GLU A 618 34.42 -1.33 -10.48
CA GLU A 618 34.74 -2.44 -11.39
C GLU A 618 33.45 -3.16 -11.85
N ASP A 619 32.57 -3.52 -10.93
CA ASP A 619 31.31 -4.24 -11.21
C ASP A 619 30.30 -3.39 -12.01
N PHE A 620 30.40 -2.06 -11.89
CA PHE A 620 29.61 -1.11 -12.68
C PHE A 620 30.27 -0.76 -14.04
N ARG A 621 31.56 -1.09 -14.24
CA ARG A 621 32.34 -0.84 -15.47
C ARG A 621 32.48 -2.07 -16.38
N SER A 622 32.53 -3.29 -15.84
CA SER A 622 32.96 -4.49 -16.57
C SER A 622 31.82 -5.45 -16.97
N LYS A 623 32.01 -6.13 -18.11
CA LYS A 623 31.22 -7.26 -18.63
C LYS A 623 31.85 -8.64 -18.32
N LYS A 624 33.06 -8.71 -17.73
CA LYS A 624 33.83 -9.96 -17.55
C LYS A 624 34.01 -10.30 -16.07
N LEU A 625 33.69 -11.54 -15.72
CA LEU A 625 33.88 -12.12 -14.39
C LEU A 625 35.39 -12.32 -14.16
N LEU A 626 35.99 -11.63 -13.20
CA LEU A 626 37.35 -11.94 -12.74
C LEU A 626 37.27 -13.12 -11.77
N SER A 627 38.10 -14.13 -11.96
CA SER A 627 38.25 -15.24 -11.01
C SER A 627 38.88 -14.75 -9.70
N THR A 628 38.72 -15.52 -8.62
CA THR A 628 39.24 -15.17 -7.28
C THR A 628 40.77 -14.99 -7.29
N SER A 629 41.51 -15.73 -8.13
CA SER A 629 42.95 -15.55 -8.27
C SER A 629 43.33 -14.28 -9.04
N GLU A 630 42.58 -13.93 -10.09
CA GLU A 630 42.80 -12.68 -10.85
C GLU A 630 42.51 -11.45 -9.99
N GLU A 631 41.51 -11.51 -9.10
CA GLU A 631 41.27 -10.46 -8.10
C GLU A 631 42.36 -10.39 -7.04
N THR A 632 42.87 -11.53 -6.58
CA THR A 632 43.98 -11.57 -5.63
C THR A 632 45.23 -10.93 -6.25
N ASN A 633 45.53 -11.26 -7.51
CA ASN A 633 46.63 -10.68 -8.26
C ASN A 633 46.42 -9.20 -8.56
N PHE A 634 45.21 -8.79 -8.93
CA PHE A 634 44.86 -7.38 -9.14
C PHE A 634 44.93 -6.58 -7.83
N TYR A 635 44.52 -7.18 -6.71
CA TYR A 635 44.63 -6.63 -5.37
C TYR A 635 46.09 -6.38 -5.01
N PHE A 636 46.96 -7.39 -5.17
CA PHE A 636 48.39 -7.25 -4.89
C PHE A 636 49.08 -6.26 -5.85
N ALA A 637 48.66 -6.21 -7.12
CA ALA A 637 49.15 -5.22 -8.08
C ALA A 637 48.73 -3.78 -7.71
N LYS A 638 47.50 -3.59 -7.24
CA LYS A 638 47.00 -2.28 -6.80
C LYS A 638 47.65 -1.84 -5.48
N LEU A 639 47.92 -2.79 -4.59
CA LEU A 639 48.66 -2.56 -3.36
C LEU A 639 50.12 -2.17 -3.66
N SER A 640 50.78 -2.85 -4.61
CA SER A 640 52.13 -2.48 -5.04
C SER A 640 52.14 -1.10 -5.68
N SER A 641 51.20 -0.78 -6.56
CA SER A 641 51.06 0.55 -7.18
C SER A 641 50.86 1.66 -6.14
N GLN A 642 50.12 1.41 -5.06
CA GLN A 642 49.94 2.38 -3.98
C GLN A 642 51.23 2.56 -3.16
N TRP A 643 52.00 1.48 -2.98
CA TRP A 643 53.33 1.53 -2.37
C TRP A 643 54.30 2.32 -3.22
N ASP A 644 54.34 2.09 -4.54
CA ASP A 644 55.20 2.80 -5.47
C ASP A 644 54.87 4.31 -5.50
N ASP A 645 53.59 4.67 -5.53
CA ASP A 645 53.16 6.08 -5.50
C ASP A 645 53.42 6.76 -4.14
N GLN A 646 53.53 6.00 -3.05
CA GLN A 646 53.90 6.52 -1.72
C GLN A 646 55.43 6.65 -1.59
N MET A 647 56.18 5.68 -2.10
CA MET A 647 57.65 5.70 -2.15
C MET A 647 58.17 6.83 -3.06
N MET A 648 57.54 7.04 -4.21
CA MET A 648 57.85 8.15 -5.12
C MET A 648 57.57 9.53 -4.50
N ARG A 649 56.52 9.65 -3.68
CA ARG A 649 56.23 10.86 -2.91
C ARG A 649 57.24 11.10 -1.79
N ASN A 650 57.68 10.05 -1.10
CA ASN A 650 58.71 10.15 -0.06
C ASN A 650 60.10 10.47 -0.64
N MET A 651 60.37 10.10 -1.90
CA MET A 651 61.59 10.48 -2.63
C MET A 651 61.50 11.86 -3.31
N GLY A 652 60.45 12.65 -3.05
CA GLY A 652 60.29 14.00 -3.62
C GLY A 652 59.99 14.05 -5.12
N LEU A 653 59.73 12.91 -5.75
CA LEU A 653 59.47 12.80 -7.20
C LEU A 653 57.97 12.90 -7.47
N ASN A 654 57.47 14.11 -7.72
CA ASN A 654 56.10 14.33 -8.17
C ASN A 654 55.90 13.77 -9.59
N LYS A 655 55.11 12.69 -9.73
CA LYS A 655 54.64 12.25 -11.06
C LYS A 655 53.81 13.38 -11.68
N ARG A 656 54.34 14.02 -12.74
CA ARG A 656 53.49 14.78 -13.68
C ARG A 656 52.39 13.84 -14.16
N LYS A 657 51.13 14.19 -13.88
CA LYS A 657 49.95 13.48 -14.40
C LYS A 657 50.06 13.38 -15.92
N LYS A 658 50.45 12.21 -16.45
CA LYS A 658 50.17 11.88 -17.85
C LYS A 658 48.66 11.67 -17.93
N GLY A 659 47.99 12.53 -18.71
CA GLY A 659 46.59 12.37 -19.05
C GLY A 659 46.39 11.00 -19.69
N PHE A 660 45.40 10.26 -19.17
CA PHE A 660 44.91 9.05 -19.80
C PHE A 660 44.33 9.43 -21.18
N MET A 661 45.06 9.08 -22.23
CA MET A 661 44.55 9.04 -23.60
C MET A 661 43.67 7.80 -23.70
N PHE A 662 42.40 8.00 -24.02
CA PHE A 662 41.45 6.93 -24.35
C PHE A 662 41.87 6.24 -25.65
N PHE A 663 41.90 4.91 -25.65
CA PHE A 663 41.51 4.06 -26.78
C PHE A 663 40.80 2.81 -26.24
#